data_AF-A0A1X1UBK7-F1
#
_entry.id   AF-A0A1X1UBK7-F1
#
_cell.length_a   1.000
_cell.length_b   1.000
_cell.length_c   1.000
_cell.angle_alpha   90.00
_cell.angle_beta   90.00
_cell.angle_gamma   90.00
#
_symmetry.space_group_name_H-M   'P 1'
#
loop_
_entity.id
_entity.type
_entity.pdbx_description
1 polymer ?
#
loop_
_entity_poly.entity_id
_entity_poly.type
_entity_poly.pdbx_seq_one_letter_code
_entity_poly.pdbx_strand_id
1 'polypeptide(L)'
;MPPAMPVLADDFFPALDERHDADDDPHSPPPLGAVTDGIKGRQTRSTPQPRLAAVGPQADAAQAQPGTQPGDGLLAVSNAAMAGISAVGLGFALAGRFLRIPRLPASIQGAVVALDHQPAVRRVLEEHIGKRATDTALGLAATAANALAGAPAMVAVDLAINSFRTAEARADARARSRREPVLARLTGRPDALPAPRVEPRSLSPVERHLQRNSWIQAIGAAAVGAAGRDANLAGNAALVTVPKAVRSTRESFAATLGRGLADRDEALQIDPDSLRRLDEIDVVILDPRVLRSDRVRLVRLRGAGEKDLTVWERAQAMLGDDDLRPGWHPVVGPRRSNGWSATEALFAPAPHPLAAATLAETQRAEVQVVSVDDPDGLGELRPAFDEIVALAGDSIEDTLLEAVRTYQQDGRSVAVVSSSATRALSAADLGVGILPERDDHPHPLGADLVVDDLAGVWRLLHAIPAAKEASRRGIELSTGATALGSLSLIPTVRGRGPEAVAVGAAAGLVSGYWSARSVLGAPLPRPVPVDEWHAMSVEQVRNALAATSDPAAAPEAAAPKQRGMLRQFVVAVREELADPLTPVLGLGATATAILGSPIDAGLVCSVLVSNAFLAAGQRLSTELRLNRLLAEQIPPAWKVTLGPDGTRERVQVLPEQLRRGDLIEVGPDDVVPVDARLVELEKLEVDEASLTGESLPVTKQIDATPGAEVAERRCMLFAGTTVVAGTGLALVTAVGPDTEVRRAADLVTSRHSDIGLGHQLGQITNRIWPLSMVAGGLVSALGVLRGTALQRAAADSVGVAVAAVPEGMPVVATLAQHASAQRLTNSGVLVRVPRSVEALGRVDVVCFDKTGTLSENRLQVTEVRTVAEHSREELLRCAARATPPAKDHGHADATDAAIVAAAESVPGALAAEPADAHLPFRSGRPFAASVFGTELTIKGAPEVVLAASMDVPAELYDLVEQLAADGLRVLAVARRDLDDEQLRSLSADADDPDAQLNALTKLCDDGLTLLGFVGISDTPRAGSAGLLAELHRRQVPVRMITGDHPTTGRAIARKMGLPVTPEQVITGMEWEALSAKEQERAVAERVVFARMSPANKVQVVQALERSGKVSAMVGDGANDAAAIRAATVGIGIVAQGSDAAHTAADVVLLDGKI
;
A
#
# COMPACT_ATOMS: atom_id res chain seq x y z
N MET A 1 29.35 45.68 -13.48
CA MET A 1 30.64 46.42 -13.40
C MET A 1 30.32 47.90 -13.17
N PRO A 2 31.20 48.66 -12.48
CA PRO A 2 30.87 49.17 -11.13
C PRO A 2 31.15 50.70 -11.01
N PRO A 3 31.40 51.32 -9.83
CA PRO A 3 31.14 50.97 -8.42
C PRO A 3 30.39 52.09 -7.62
N ALA A 4 30.12 51.89 -6.31
CA ALA A 4 30.25 52.93 -5.25
C ALA A 4 29.99 52.39 -3.81
N MET A 5 30.69 52.95 -2.81
CA MET A 5 30.37 52.94 -1.36
C MET A 5 30.15 54.41 -0.91
N PRO A 6 29.44 54.72 0.20
CA PRO A 6 29.97 54.69 1.60
C PRO A 6 28.96 54.03 2.60
N VAL A 7 29.20 53.74 3.90
CA VAL A 7 30.14 54.17 4.97
C VAL A 7 29.68 55.40 5.79
N LEU A 8 29.93 55.34 7.11
CA LEU A 8 29.65 56.30 8.22
C LEU A 8 28.29 56.17 8.94
N ALA A 9 28.13 56.51 10.24
CA ALA A 9 29.03 56.47 11.42
C ALA A 9 28.25 56.96 12.69
N ASP A 10 28.71 56.52 13.88
CA ASP A 10 28.55 57.16 15.23
C ASP A 10 27.09 57.42 15.76
N ASP A 11 26.78 57.73 17.03
CA ASP A 11 27.58 57.97 18.25
C ASP A 11 26.76 57.86 19.59
N PHE A 12 27.48 57.98 20.72
CA PHE A 12 27.10 58.48 22.08
C PHE A 12 26.20 57.75 23.11
N PHE A 13 26.79 57.65 24.33
CA PHE A 13 26.25 57.43 25.70
C PHE A 13 25.60 58.73 26.28
N PRO A 14 25.08 58.87 27.56
CA PRO A 14 25.37 58.09 28.79
C PRO A 14 24.27 57.85 29.88
N ALA A 15 24.58 56.89 30.78
CA ALA A 15 24.44 56.83 32.26
C ALA A 15 23.24 57.41 33.07
N LEU A 16 22.83 56.66 34.12
CA LEU A 16 23.05 57.01 35.54
C LEU A 16 22.86 55.80 36.51
N ASP A 17 23.05 56.00 37.82
CA ASP A 17 23.53 54.99 38.81
C ASP A 17 22.81 55.06 40.20
N GLU A 18 23.04 54.05 41.08
CA GLU A 18 23.20 54.10 42.56
C GLU A 18 22.52 53.01 43.45
N ARG A 19 23.25 52.60 44.52
CA ARG A 19 22.87 51.97 45.85
C ARG A 19 22.62 50.44 45.88
N HIS A 20 23.42 49.64 46.62
CA HIS A 20 23.42 49.37 48.10
C HIS A 20 22.19 48.55 48.57
N ASP A 21 22.18 47.56 49.49
CA ASP A 21 23.12 46.78 50.35
C ASP A 21 22.27 45.60 50.96
N ALA A 22 22.68 44.58 51.75
CA ALA A 22 23.86 43.71 52.05
C ALA A 22 23.34 42.68 53.14
N ASP A 23 23.99 41.64 53.70
CA ASP A 23 25.31 40.96 53.60
C ASP A 23 25.22 39.54 54.27
N ASP A 24 26.36 38.83 54.42
CA ASP A 24 26.68 37.71 55.38
C ASP A 24 26.19 36.23 55.18
N ASP A 25 27.03 35.31 55.71
CA ASP A 25 26.99 33.81 55.73
C ASP A 25 27.11 33.36 57.24
N PRO A 26 27.66 32.21 57.73
CA PRO A 26 27.70 30.80 57.29
C PRO A 26 27.20 29.76 58.36
N HIS A 27 27.36 28.46 58.03
CA HIS A 27 27.63 27.30 58.91
C HIS A 27 26.53 26.24 59.22
N SER A 28 27.02 25.04 59.55
CA SER A 28 26.34 23.73 59.76
C SER A 28 27.07 22.95 60.90
N PRO A 29 26.87 21.64 61.22
CA PRO A 29 25.83 20.65 60.86
C PRO A 29 25.02 19.94 62.03
N PRO A 30 25.26 18.66 62.48
CA PRO A 30 24.23 17.58 62.65
C PRO A 30 24.08 17.11 64.15
N PRO A 31 23.74 15.85 64.62
CA PRO A 31 23.40 14.55 63.97
C PRO A 31 22.40 13.53 64.67
N LEU A 32 22.23 12.33 64.05
CA LEU A 32 22.15 10.94 64.63
C LEU A 32 20.83 10.27 65.17
N GLY A 33 20.74 8.94 64.93
CA GLY A 33 19.91 7.92 65.63
C GLY A 33 18.65 7.40 64.89
N ALA A 34 18.36 6.13 64.51
CA ALA A 34 18.88 4.74 64.68
C ALA A 34 18.04 3.78 65.59
N VAL A 35 18.14 2.45 65.35
CA VAL A 35 17.84 1.27 66.26
C VAL A 35 16.60 0.34 65.98
N THR A 36 16.86 -0.75 65.21
CA THR A 36 16.54 -2.23 65.37
C THR A 36 15.13 -2.90 65.43
N ASP A 37 15.13 -4.17 64.96
CA ASP A 37 14.32 -5.39 65.28
C ASP A 37 12.84 -5.53 64.81
N GLY A 38 12.32 -6.74 64.51
CA GLY A 38 12.97 -8.07 64.39
C GLY A 38 12.01 -9.31 64.32
N ILE A 39 12.58 -10.50 63.98
CA ILE A 39 12.05 -11.89 64.18
C ILE A 39 11.18 -12.59 63.07
N LYS A 40 11.86 -13.44 62.27
CA LYS A 40 11.59 -14.85 61.81
C LYS A 40 10.17 -15.34 61.37
N GLY A 41 10.08 -16.04 60.22
CA GLY A 41 9.10 -17.14 60.07
C GLY A 41 8.85 -17.92 58.74
N ARG A 42 9.80 -18.75 58.26
CA ARG A 42 9.61 -19.87 57.27
C ARG A 42 9.24 -19.53 55.80
N GLN A 43 9.18 -20.58 54.95
CA GLN A 43 9.42 -20.55 53.50
C GLN A 43 8.36 -21.29 52.67
N THR A 44 8.06 -20.75 51.48
CA THR A 44 7.86 -21.51 50.22
C THR A 44 8.48 -20.70 49.06
N ARG A 45 8.82 -21.36 47.94
CA ARG A 45 9.50 -20.72 46.81
C ARG A 45 8.51 -20.15 45.78
N SER A 46 8.73 -18.90 45.36
CA SER A 46 8.30 -18.36 44.07
C SER A 46 9.48 -17.63 43.41
N THR A 47 9.40 -17.41 42.10
CA THR A 47 10.47 -16.83 41.27
C THR A 47 10.63 -15.31 41.50
N PRO A 48 11.84 -14.75 41.31
CA PRO A 48 12.11 -13.35 41.63
C PRO A 48 11.57 -12.40 40.56
N GLN A 49 10.80 -11.38 40.99
CA GLN A 49 10.64 -10.16 40.21
C GLN A 49 11.99 -9.42 40.12
N PRO A 50 12.35 -8.81 38.97
CA PRO A 50 13.45 -7.86 38.93
C PRO A 50 13.10 -6.64 39.79
N ARG A 51 14.06 -6.15 40.58
CA ARG A 51 13.83 -5.05 41.52
C ARG A 51 13.67 -3.73 40.77
N LEU A 52 12.63 -2.97 41.13
CA LEU A 52 12.68 -1.51 41.02
C LEU A 52 13.83 -1.00 41.89
N ALA A 53 14.94 -0.65 41.26
CA ALA A 53 16.04 0.04 41.91
C ALA A 53 15.69 1.53 41.97
N ALA A 54 15.54 2.07 43.18
CA ALA A 54 15.34 3.50 43.37
C ALA A 54 16.62 4.25 42.99
N VAL A 55 16.64 4.87 41.81
CA VAL A 55 17.70 5.78 41.38
C VAL A 55 17.51 7.10 42.12
N GLY A 56 18.42 7.41 43.04
CA GLY A 56 18.43 8.71 43.73
C GLY A 56 18.84 9.85 42.78
N PRO A 57 18.51 11.12 43.10
CA PRO A 57 18.80 12.28 42.26
C PRO A 57 20.27 12.71 42.35
N GLN A 58 21.17 11.83 41.91
CA GLN A 58 22.56 12.12 41.58
C GLN A 58 22.89 11.49 40.23
N ALA A 59 22.22 11.97 39.19
CA ALA A 59 22.79 11.93 37.85
C ALA A 59 23.98 12.91 37.86
N ASP A 60 25.21 12.39 37.77
CA ASP A 60 26.35 13.23 37.43
C ASP A 60 26.01 13.97 36.13
N ALA A 61 26.19 15.29 36.14
CA ALA A 61 26.03 16.12 34.96
C ALA A 61 27.21 15.87 34.01
N ALA A 62 27.22 14.70 33.38
CA ALA A 62 28.09 14.35 32.28
C ALA A 62 27.98 15.48 31.25
N GLN A 63 29.07 16.23 31.10
CA GLN A 63 29.06 17.52 30.42
C GLN A 63 28.63 17.30 28.97
N ALA A 64 27.38 17.67 28.66
CA ALA A 64 26.85 17.69 27.31
C ALA A 64 27.65 18.73 26.52
N GLN A 65 28.77 18.29 25.91
CA GLN A 65 29.56 19.12 25.03
C GLN A 65 28.60 19.72 23.98
N PRO A 66 28.63 21.04 23.73
CA PRO A 66 27.72 21.65 22.79
C PRO A 66 27.98 21.06 21.40
N GLY A 67 27.08 20.17 20.97
CA GLY A 67 27.18 19.52 19.67
C GLY A 67 27.14 20.58 18.59
N THR A 68 28.21 20.65 17.79
CA THR A 68 28.32 21.60 16.67
C THR A 68 27.10 21.46 15.77
N GLN A 69 26.22 22.48 15.78
CA GLN A 69 24.93 22.38 15.13
C GLN A 69 25.15 22.31 13.61
N PRO A 70 24.45 21.45 12.85
CA PRO A 70 24.66 21.34 11.40
C PRO A 70 24.17 22.61 10.71
N GLY A 71 25.12 23.49 10.44
CA GLY A 71 24.92 24.92 10.18
C GLY A 71 26.21 25.70 10.51
N ASP A 72 26.96 25.24 11.52
CA ASP A 72 28.38 25.57 11.68
C ASP A 72 29.13 25.26 10.38
N GLY A 73 29.65 26.30 9.74
CA GLY A 73 30.49 26.17 8.54
C GLY A 73 31.71 25.26 8.76
N LEU A 74 32.11 25.04 10.02
CA LEU A 74 33.14 24.10 10.45
C LEU A 74 32.95 22.68 9.88
N LEU A 75 31.72 22.17 9.76
CA LEU A 75 31.48 20.81 9.26
C LEU A 75 31.62 20.72 7.72
N ALA A 76 31.20 21.76 7.00
CA ALA A 76 31.45 21.88 5.56
C ALA A 76 32.95 22.15 5.26
N VAL A 77 33.64 22.88 6.14
CA VAL A 77 35.08 23.17 6.04
C VAL A 77 35.93 21.95 6.37
N SER A 78 35.60 21.15 7.40
CA SER A 78 36.35 19.93 7.73
C SER A 78 36.22 18.87 6.64
N ASN A 79 35.01 18.63 6.13
CA ASN A 79 34.79 17.75 4.97
C ASN A 79 35.55 18.25 3.72
N ALA A 80 35.54 19.56 3.45
CA ALA A 80 36.28 20.14 2.33
C ALA A 80 37.81 20.03 2.51
N ALA A 81 38.33 20.17 3.73
CA ALA A 81 39.74 19.95 4.05
C ALA A 81 40.14 18.49 3.86
N MET A 82 39.28 17.54 4.29
CA MET A 82 39.45 16.11 4.03
C MET A 82 39.51 15.80 2.54
N ALA A 83 38.58 16.35 1.73
CA ALA A 83 38.61 16.20 0.28
C ALA A 83 39.88 16.80 -0.34
N GLY A 84 40.34 17.97 0.14
CA GLY A 84 41.60 18.58 -0.29
C GLY A 84 42.82 17.70 0.03
N ILE A 85 42.88 17.13 1.23
CA ILE A 85 43.95 16.21 1.66
C ILE A 85 43.92 14.91 0.84
N SER A 86 42.74 14.34 0.56
CA SER A 86 42.61 13.20 -0.35
C SER A 86 43.06 13.54 -1.78
N ALA A 87 42.79 14.74 -2.28
CA ALA A 87 43.24 15.18 -3.61
C ALA A 87 44.77 15.35 -3.68
N VAL A 88 45.38 15.96 -2.67
CA VAL A 88 46.85 16.05 -2.53
C VAL A 88 47.48 14.66 -2.40
N GLY A 89 46.87 13.77 -1.59
CA GLY A 89 47.30 12.37 -1.43
C GLY A 89 47.20 11.56 -2.72
N LEU A 90 46.18 11.79 -3.54
CA LEU A 90 46.03 11.16 -4.86
C LEU A 90 47.10 11.68 -5.83
N GLY A 91 47.35 12.99 -5.84
CA GLY A 91 48.43 13.61 -6.59
C GLY A 91 49.80 13.03 -6.21
N PHE A 92 50.06 12.86 -4.90
CA PHE A 92 51.28 12.23 -4.38
C PHE A 92 51.38 10.74 -4.78
N ALA A 93 50.30 9.96 -4.66
CA ALA A 93 50.28 8.55 -5.04
C ALA A 93 50.52 8.33 -6.54
N LEU A 94 49.97 9.21 -7.39
CA LEU A 94 50.21 9.20 -8.84
C LEU A 94 51.63 9.67 -9.18
N ALA A 95 52.08 10.81 -8.63
CA ALA A 95 53.43 11.32 -8.86
C ALA A 95 54.51 10.33 -8.37
N GLY A 96 54.34 9.74 -7.19
CA GLY A 96 55.25 8.72 -6.65
C GLY A 96 55.31 7.44 -7.47
N ARG A 97 54.25 7.10 -8.22
CA ARG A 97 54.26 5.99 -9.19
C ARG A 97 55.14 6.28 -10.41
N PHE A 98 55.27 7.53 -10.84
CA PHE A 98 56.20 7.95 -11.91
C PHE A 98 57.62 8.21 -11.37
N LEU A 99 57.74 8.90 -10.24
CA LEU A 99 59.00 9.34 -9.63
C LEU A 99 59.73 8.25 -8.83
N ARG A 100 59.16 7.04 -8.72
CA ARG A 100 59.72 5.88 -8.00
C ARG A 100 60.05 6.16 -6.53
N ILE A 101 59.23 6.97 -5.86
CA ILE A 101 59.34 7.26 -4.42
C ILE A 101 59.20 5.94 -3.63
N PRO A 102 60.03 5.69 -2.59
CA PRO A 102 59.89 4.51 -1.75
C PRO A 102 58.52 4.47 -1.08
N ARG A 103 57.90 3.29 -1.06
CA ARG A 103 56.51 3.10 -0.59
C ARG A 103 56.46 2.59 0.84
N LEU A 104 55.38 2.94 1.53
CA LEU A 104 55.05 2.36 2.83
C LEU A 104 54.86 0.83 2.71
N PRO A 105 55.43 0.01 3.63
CA PRO A 105 55.18 -1.43 3.68
C PRO A 105 53.68 -1.76 3.84
N ALA A 106 53.25 -2.84 3.18
CA ALA A 106 51.84 -3.27 3.21
C ALA A 106 51.39 -3.70 4.62
N SER A 107 52.32 -4.14 5.47
CA SER A 107 52.08 -4.41 6.90
C SER A 107 51.58 -3.17 7.65
N ILE A 108 52.22 -2.01 7.44
CA ILE A 108 51.85 -0.76 8.12
C ILE A 108 50.55 -0.19 7.52
N GLN A 109 50.42 -0.21 6.19
CA GLN A 109 49.17 0.21 5.53
C GLN A 109 47.98 -0.64 6.00
N GLY A 110 48.12 -1.97 6.02
CA GLY A 110 47.08 -2.90 6.45
C GLY A 110 46.69 -2.73 7.92
N ALA A 111 47.66 -2.50 8.81
CA ALA A 111 47.40 -2.22 10.22
C ALA A 111 46.56 -0.93 10.39
N VAL A 112 46.95 0.18 9.74
CA VAL A 112 46.23 1.47 9.86
C VAL A 112 44.80 1.37 9.31
N VAL A 113 44.60 0.71 8.16
CA VAL A 113 43.26 0.58 7.55
C VAL A 113 42.38 -0.43 8.30
N ALA A 114 42.95 -1.46 8.92
CA ALA A 114 42.21 -2.39 9.77
C ALA A 114 41.69 -1.72 11.06
N LEU A 115 42.49 -0.83 11.68
CA LEU A 115 42.08 -0.10 12.88
C LEU A 115 40.85 0.81 12.65
N ASP A 116 40.75 1.47 11.50
CA ASP A 116 39.56 2.25 11.08
C ASP A 116 38.29 1.39 10.94
N HIS A 117 38.43 0.08 10.70
CA HIS A 117 37.32 -0.85 10.48
C HIS A 117 37.06 -1.79 11.67
N GLN A 118 37.74 -1.62 12.81
CA GLN A 118 37.59 -2.50 13.98
C GLN A 118 36.69 -1.84 15.06
N PRO A 119 35.44 -2.31 15.26
CA PRO A 119 34.43 -1.59 16.05
C PRO A 119 34.84 -1.30 17.50
N ALA A 120 35.56 -2.21 18.15
CA ALA A 120 36.02 -2.04 19.53
C ALA A 120 37.07 -0.92 19.69
N VAL A 121 37.97 -0.76 18.72
CA VAL A 121 38.97 0.33 18.72
C VAL A 121 38.28 1.66 18.49
N ARG A 122 37.35 1.68 17.52
CA ARG A 122 36.57 2.86 17.19
C ARG A 122 35.71 3.32 18.38
N ARG A 123 34.94 2.44 19.02
CA ARG A 123 34.11 2.79 20.19
C ARG A 123 34.92 3.46 21.31
N VAL A 124 36.09 2.92 21.66
CA VAL A 124 36.97 3.50 22.69
C VAL A 124 37.46 4.90 22.30
N LEU A 125 37.75 5.16 21.03
CA LEU A 125 38.10 6.50 20.55
C LEU A 125 36.90 7.44 20.56
N GLU A 126 35.72 6.98 20.13
CA GLU A 126 34.49 7.77 20.12
C GLU A 126 34.06 8.18 21.54
N GLU A 127 34.29 7.31 22.54
CA GLU A 127 34.09 7.59 23.97
C GLU A 127 35.08 8.61 24.56
N HIS A 128 36.29 8.77 23.99
CA HIS A 128 37.34 9.65 24.53
C HIS A 128 37.48 11.01 23.82
N ILE A 129 37.32 11.04 22.49
CA ILE A 129 37.49 12.26 21.66
C ILE A 129 36.25 12.61 20.84
N GLY A 130 35.17 11.83 20.94
CA GLY A 130 33.91 12.06 20.23
C GLY A 130 33.90 11.47 18.81
N LYS A 131 32.68 11.15 18.34
CA LYS A 131 32.40 10.51 17.04
C LYS A 131 33.04 11.24 15.85
N ARG A 132 32.77 12.54 15.70
CA ARG A 132 33.22 13.35 14.56
C ARG A 132 34.75 13.53 14.50
N ALA A 133 35.42 13.65 15.65
CA ALA A 133 36.88 13.75 15.71
C ALA A 133 37.54 12.40 15.40
N THR A 134 36.98 11.30 15.91
CA THR A 134 37.42 9.93 15.60
C THR A 134 37.35 9.62 14.11
N ASP A 135 36.20 9.88 13.47
CA ASP A 135 36.01 9.69 12.02
C ASP A 135 37.03 10.49 11.20
N THR A 136 37.30 11.74 11.62
CA THR A 136 38.29 12.61 10.94
C THR A 136 39.72 12.09 11.12
N ALA A 137 40.10 11.71 12.34
CA ALA A 137 41.46 11.24 12.65
C ALA A 137 41.77 9.88 11.98
N LEU A 138 40.85 8.92 12.05
CA LEU A 138 41.00 7.62 11.38
C LEU A 138 40.98 7.78 9.85
N GLY A 139 40.08 8.61 9.31
CA GLY A 139 40.04 8.94 7.89
C GLY A 139 41.33 9.59 7.37
N LEU A 140 41.94 10.50 8.15
CA LEU A 140 43.25 11.09 7.86
C LEU A 140 44.35 10.03 7.82
N ALA A 141 44.43 9.19 8.86
CA ALA A 141 45.44 8.15 8.97
C ALA A 141 45.34 7.14 7.81
N ALA A 142 44.13 6.67 7.49
CA ALA A 142 43.88 5.76 6.37
C ALA A 142 44.21 6.42 5.00
N THR A 143 43.82 7.68 4.79
CA THR A 143 44.13 8.42 3.55
C THR A 143 45.63 8.60 3.37
N ALA A 144 46.34 8.99 4.44
CA ALA A 144 47.80 9.15 4.42
C ALA A 144 48.53 7.82 4.19
N ALA A 145 48.09 6.73 4.84
CA ALA A 145 48.64 5.40 4.61
C ALA A 145 48.44 4.91 3.16
N ASN A 146 47.25 5.13 2.59
CA ASN A 146 46.95 4.79 1.19
C ASN A 146 47.79 5.64 0.19
N ALA A 147 48.03 6.91 0.49
CA ALA A 147 48.88 7.78 -0.32
C ALA A 147 50.36 7.38 -0.27
N LEU A 148 50.91 7.13 0.93
CA LEU A 148 52.30 6.72 1.15
C LEU A 148 52.60 5.29 0.65
N ALA A 149 51.61 4.40 0.64
CA ALA A 149 51.71 3.09 0.00
C ALA A 149 51.66 3.17 -1.54
N GLY A 150 51.28 4.32 -2.12
CA GLY A 150 51.13 4.50 -3.56
C GLY A 150 49.93 3.74 -4.14
N ALA A 151 48.78 3.76 -3.44
CA ALA A 151 47.55 3.06 -3.80
C ALA A 151 46.47 4.03 -4.34
N PRO A 152 46.65 4.63 -5.54
CA PRO A 152 45.79 5.73 -6.02
C PRO A 152 44.32 5.35 -6.17
N ALA A 153 43.99 4.08 -6.45
CA ALA A 153 42.61 3.62 -6.54
C ALA A 153 41.86 3.75 -5.20
N MET A 154 42.52 3.46 -4.07
CA MET A 154 41.93 3.63 -2.74
C MET A 154 41.76 5.11 -2.39
N VAL A 155 42.79 5.93 -2.64
CA VAL A 155 42.74 7.38 -2.37
C VAL A 155 41.70 8.08 -3.26
N ALA A 156 41.45 7.60 -4.48
CA ALA A 156 40.38 8.10 -5.35
C ALA A 156 38.98 7.78 -4.80
N VAL A 157 38.77 6.60 -4.19
CA VAL A 157 37.54 6.28 -3.45
C VAL A 157 37.39 7.18 -2.22
N ASP A 158 38.45 7.39 -1.45
CA ASP A 158 38.44 8.28 -0.28
C ASP A 158 38.12 9.74 -0.66
N LEU A 159 38.73 10.23 -1.74
CA LEU A 159 38.43 11.54 -2.34
C LEU A 159 36.96 11.64 -2.79
N ALA A 160 36.41 10.61 -3.42
CA ALA A 160 35.02 10.61 -3.86
C ALA A 160 34.04 10.64 -2.68
N ILE A 161 34.26 9.83 -1.65
CA ILE A 161 33.46 9.85 -0.40
C ILE A 161 33.48 11.25 0.23
N ASN A 162 34.68 11.81 0.44
CA ASN A 162 34.82 13.14 1.03
C ASN A 162 34.20 14.24 0.14
N SER A 163 34.20 14.07 -1.18
CA SER A 163 33.54 14.98 -2.12
C SER A 163 32.00 14.92 -2.02
N PHE A 164 31.42 13.73 -1.83
CA PHE A 164 29.98 13.59 -1.57
C PHE A 164 29.58 14.25 -0.24
N ARG A 165 30.25 13.92 0.88
CA ARG A 165 30.07 14.56 2.20
C ARG A 165 30.20 16.09 2.15
N THR A 166 31.16 16.59 1.37
CA THR A 166 31.34 18.04 1.17
C THR A 166 30.22 18.67 0.35
N ALA A 167 29.62 17.96 -0.60
CA ALA A 167 28.54 18.47 -1.43
C ALA A 167 27.19 18.47 -0.68
N GLU A 168 26.94 17.43 0.13
CA GLU A 168 25.86 17.33 1.11
C GLU A 168 25.90 18.50 2.11
N ALA A 169 26.96 18.61 2.91
CA ALA A 169 27.09 19.65 3.94
C ALA A 169 27.02 21.09 3.38
N ARG A 170 27.34 21.30 2.10
CA ARG A 170 27.17 22.59 1.40
C ARG A 170 25.75 22.84 0.90
N ALA A 171 24.97 21.79 0.63
CA ALA A 171 23.55 21.91 0.31
C ALA A 171 22.73 22.12 1.60
N ASP A 172 22.99 21.33 2.65
CA ASP A 172 22.35 21.49 3.96
C ASP A 172 22.56 22.90 4.53
N ALA A 173 23.78 23.43 4.49
CA ALA A 173 24.07 24.79 4.94
C ALA A 173 23.29 25.87 4.17
N ARG A 174 23.06 25.67 2.85
CA ARG A 174 22.24 26.60 2.04
C ARG A 174 20.76 26.48 2.37
N ALA A 175 20.24 25.26 2.49
CA ALA A 175 18.86 25.01 2.90
C ALA A 175 18.59 25.59 4.29
N ARG A 176 19.53 25.43 5.24
CA ARG A 176 19.44 26.05 6.56
C ARG A 176 19.41 27.57 6.47
N SER A 177 20.33 28.23 5.75
CA SER A 177 20.28 29.70 5.60
C SER A 177 19.05 30.22 4.84
N ARG A 178 18.40 29.42 3.99
CA ARG A 178 17.09 29.77 3.39
C ARG A 178 15.94 29.65 4.40
N ARG A 179 15.98 28.65 5.29
CA ARG A 179 14.95 28.34 6.29
C ARG A 179 15.14 29.06 7.63
N GLU A 180 16.32 29.60 7.88
CA GLU A 180 16.72 30.34 9.10
C GLU A 180 15.76 31.50 9.45
N PRO A 181 15.25 32.33 8.50
CA PRO A 181 14.26 33.37 8.79
C PRO A 181 12.85 32.86 9.14
N VAL A 182 12.59 31.56 8.96
CA VAL A 182 11.39 30.87 9.48
C VAL A 182 11.72 30.33 10.86
N LEU A 183 12.71 29.44 10.96
CA LEU A 183 13.13 28.76 12.20
C LEU A 183 13.39 29.73 13.37
N ALA A 184 14.02 30.88 13.11
CA ALA A 184 14.33 31.88 14.13
C ALA A 184 13.09 32.59 14.73
N ARG A 185 11.91 32.50 14.09
CA ARG A 185 10.64 32.96 14.68
C ARG A 185 10.08 31.93 15.66
N LEU A 186 10.39 30.64 15.44
CA LEU A 186 9.78 29.52 16.14
C LEU A 186 10.50 29.17 17.46
N THR A 187 11.77 29.59 17.60
CA THR A 187 12.60 29.36 18.80
C THR A 187 12.23 30.20 20.03
N GLY A 188 11.08 30.91 20.00
CA GLY A 188 10.64 31.83 21.07
C GLY A 188 9.85 31.19 22.23
N ARG A 189 9.46 29.91 22.15
CA ARG A 189 8.65 29.21 23.17
C ARG A 189 9.52 28.18 23.93
N PRO A 190 9.71 28.29 25.27
CA PRO A 190 10.65 27.47 26.02
C PRO A 190 9.99 26.22 26.66
N ASP A 191 9.70 25.19 25.87
CA ASP A 191 9.10 23.95 26.36
C ASP A 191 9.85 22.68 25.94
N ALA A 192 9.82 21.68 26.83
CA ALA A 192 10.44 20.34 26.73
C ALA A 192 11.96 20.29 26.45
N LEU A 193 12.74 20.00 27.50
CA LEU A 193 14.07 19.41 27.35
C LEU A 193 13.96 18.09 26.55
N PRO A 194 14.86 17.81 25.59
CA PRO A 194 14.78 16.60 24.78
C PRO A 194 14.94 15.35 25.64
N ALA A 195 14.14 14.32 25.36
CA ALA A 195 14.26 13.04 26.05
C ALA A 195 15.62 12.39 25.70
N PRO A 196 16.36 11.83 26.68
CA PRO A 196 17.59 11.12 26.37
C PRO A 196 17.29 9.88 25.54
N ARG A 197 17.91 9.76 24.36
CA ARG A 197 17.81 8.58 23.51
C ARG A 197 18.36 7.36 24.24
N VAL A 198 17.62 6.26 24.19
CA VAL A 198 18.13 4.94 24.55
C VAL A 198 19.00 4.46 23.39
N GLU A 199 20.23 4.01 23.62
CA GLU A 199 21.03 3.41 22.53
C GLU A 199 20.28 2.20 21.95
N PRO A 200 20.04 2.13 20.62
CA PRO A 200 19.35 1.01 20.01
C PRO A 200 20.14 -0.28 20.23
N ARG A 201 19.44 -1.34 20.62
CA ARG A 201 20.04 -2.64 21.02
C ARG A 201 20.16 -3.65 19.88
N SER A 202 19.57 -3.38 18.73
CA SER A 202 19.62 -4.24 17.55
C SER A 202 20.68 -3.75 16.57
N LEU A 203 21.64 -4.61 16.26
CA LEU A 203 22.65 -4.34 15.23
C LEU A 203 22.02 -4.48 13.85
N SER A 204 22.21 -3.48 12.98
CA SER A 204 21.65 -3.52 11.63
C SER A 204 22.28 -4.63 10.76
N PRO A 205 21.68 -5.00 9.60
CA PRO A 205 22.27 -6.00 8.71
C PRO A 205 23.68 -5.63 8.26
N VAL A 206 23.94 -4.33 8.08
CA VAL A 206 25.26 -3.75 7.81
C VAL A 206 26.20 -3.98 8.97
N GLU A 207 25.83 -3.59 10.19
CA GLU A 207 26.70 -3.71 11.36
C GLU A 207 27.02 -5.18 11.71
N ARG A 208 26.05 -6.08 11.61
CA ARG A 208 26.27 -7.54 11.75
C ARG A 208 27.27 -8.05 10.71
N HIS A 209 27.23 -7.56 9.47
CA HIS A 209 28.20 -7.90 8.43
C HIS A 209 29.60 -7.32 8.73
N LEU A 210 29.68 -6.06 9.15
CA LEU A 210 30.94 -5.40 9.54
C LEU A 210 31.61 -6.11 10.72
N GLN A 211 30.85 -6.41 11.79
CA GLN A 211 31.34 -7.10 12.98
C GLN A 211 31.84 -8.51 12.64
N ARG A 212 31.09 -9.29 11.84
CA ARG A 212 31.54 -10.60 11.36
C ARG A 212 32.81 -10.51 10.53
N ASN A 213 32.92 -9.51 9.66
CA ASN A 213 34.10 -9.33 8.82
C ASN A 213 35.34 -8.87 9.60
N SER A 214 35.20 -8.12 10.70
CA SER A 214 36.34 -7.75 11.57
C SER A 214 37.02 -8.99 12.19
N TRP A 215 36.26 -10.04 12.53
CA TRP A 215 36.81 -11.33 12.95
C TRP A 215 37.49 -12.08 11.80
N ILE A 216 36.89 -12.10 10.61
CA ILE A 216 37.47 -12.72 9.40
C ILE A 216 38.79 -12.02 9.02
N GLN A 217 38.85 -10.69 9.14
CA GLN A 217 40.04 -9.88 8.92
C GLN A 217 41.17 -10.22 9.90
N ALA A 218 40.87 -10.24 11.20
CA ALA A 218 41.86 -10.57 12.23
C ALA A 218 42.40 -12.01 12.08
N ILE A 219 41.52 -12.99 11.92
CA ILE A 219 41.88 -14.41 11.78
C ILE A 219 42.62 -14.65 10.45
N GLY A 220 42.14 -14.08 9.35
CA GLY A 220 42.73 -14.23 8.02
C GLY A 220 44.13 -13.63 7.94
N ALA A 221 44.32 -12.40 8.43
CA ALA A 221 45.63 -11.76 8.45
C ALA A 221 46.64 -12.52 9.34
N ALA A 222 46.20 -13.00 10.51
CA ALA A 222 47.03 -13.81 11.41
C ALA A 222 47.43 -15.15 10.78
N ALA A 223 46.47 -15.87 10.16
CA ALA A 223 46.73 -17.16 9.51
C ALA A 223 47.68 -17.02 8.31
N VAL A 224 47.46 -16.03 7.45
CA VAL A 224 48.32 -15.74 6.29
C VAL A 224 49.73 -15.32 6.74
N GLY A 225 49.85 -14.50 7.79
CA GLY A 225 51.14 -14.12 8.36
C GLY A 225 51.90 -15.31 8.97
N ALA A 226 51.22 -16.17 9.73
CA ALA A 226 51.82 -17.36 10.34
C ALA A 226 52.28 -18.39 9.30
N ALA A 227 51.48 -18.63 8.24
CA ALA A 227 51.80 -19.57 7.17
C ALA A 227 52.88 -19.05 6.21
N GLY A 228 52.77 -17.79 5.78
CA GLY A 228 53.69 -17.18 4.80
C GLY A 228 54.99 -16.64 5.39
N ARG A 229 55.04 -16.35 6.70
CA ARG A 229 56.15 -15.67 7.40
C ARG A 229 56.53 -14.29 6.82
N ASP A 230 55.65 -13.69 6.02
CA ASP A 230 55.82 -12.33 5.47
C ASP A 230 54.75 -11.38 6.03
N ALA A 231 55.22 -10.31 6.68
CA ALA A 231 54.35 -9.26 7.21
C ALA A 231 53.62 -8.47 6.12
N ASN A 232 54.17 -8.37 4.90
CA ASN A 232 53.48 -7.72 3.78
C ASN A 232 52.34 -8.59 3.25
N LEU A 233 52.50 -9.92 3.20
CA LEU A 233 51.42 -10.84 2.87
C LEU A 233 50.27 -10.74 3.89
N ALA A 234 50.59 -10.70 5.19
CA ALA A 234 49.61 -10.46 6.25
C ALA A 234 48.90 -9.09 6.13
N GLY A 235 49.66 -8.03 5.83
CA GLY A 235 49.10 -6.69 5.59
C GLY A 235 48.18 -6.62 4.38
N ASN A 236 48.54 -7.28 3.27
CA ASN A 236 47.66 -7.41 2.10
C ASN A 236 46.39 -8.22 2.42
N ALA A 237 46.48 -9.28 3.23
CA ALA A 237 45.31 -10.03 3.69
C ALA A 237 44.36 -9.18 4.56
N ALA A 238 44.92 -8.36 5.46
CA ALA A 238 44.16 -7.39 6.25
C ALA A 238 43.45 -6.34 5.37
N LEU A 239 44.09 -5.87 4.29
CA LEU A 239 43.49 -4.93 3.33
C LEU A 239 42.40 -5.57 2.45
N VAL A 240 42.54 -6.84 2.07
CA VAL A 240 41.58 -7.58 1.24
C VAL A 240 40.23 -7.82 1.94
N THR A 241 40.27 -7.96 3.26
CA THR A 241 39.10 -8.25 4.10
C THR A 241 38.36 -7.00 4.59
N VAL A 242 38.80 -5.80 4.20
CA VAL A 242 38.14 -4.53 4.55
C VAL A 242 36.79 -4.41 3.84
N PRO A 243 35.66 -4.26 4.55
CA PRO A 243 34.32 -4.24 3.95
C PRO A 243 33.95 -2.88 3.30
N LYS A 244 34.88 -2.29 2.54
CA LYS A 244 34.82 -0.88 2.12
C LYS A 244 33.63 -0.56 1.19
N ALA A 245 33.15 -1.54 0.44
CA ALA A 245 32.00 -1.37 -0.45
C ALA A 245 30.68 -1.19 0.30
N VAL A 246 30.52 -1.77 1.51
CA VAL A 246 29.33 -1.52 2.34
C VAL A 246 29.29 -0.06 2.76
N ARG A 247 30.40 0.42 3.37
CA ARG A 247 30.56 1.80 3.84
C ARG A 247 30.41 2.79 2.68
N SER A 248 31.03 2.55 1.52
CA SER A 248 30.94 3.47 0.38
C SER A 248 29.55 3.50 -0.28
N THR A 249 28.80 2.39 -0.28
CA THR A 249 27.44 2.36 -0.86
C THR A 249 26.46 3.13 0.01
N ARG A 250 26.39 2.84 1.32
CA ARG A 250 25.51 3.54 2.28
C ARG A 250 25.82 5.03 2.36
N GLU A 251 27.11 5.38 2.40
CA GLU A 251 27.58 6.76 2.43
C GLU A 251 27.26 7.54 1.14
N SER A 252 27.47 6.94 -0.04
CA SER A 252 27.16 7.62 -1.32
C SER A 252 25.65 7.74 -1.56
N PHE A 253 24.86 6.77 -1.09
CA PHE A 253 23.40 6.87 -1.10
C PHE A 253 22.93 8.04 -0.22
N ALA A 254 23.29 8.04 1.08
CA ALA A 254 22.85 9.06 2.03
C ALA A 254 23.28 10.47 1.60
N ALA A 255 24.56 10.68 1.27
CA ALA A 255 25.06 11.99 0.88
C ALA A 255 24.53 12.48 -0.49
N THR A 256 24.11 11.57 -1.38
CA THR A 256 23.42 11.95 -2.64
C THR A 256 21.95 12.29 -2.37
N LEU A 257 21.29 11.55 -1.49
CA LEU A 257 19.88 11.77 -1.11
C LEU A 257 19.73 13.08 -0.33
N GLY A 258 20.48 13.27 0.76
CA GLY A 258 20.42 14.47 1.59
C GLY A 258 20.75 15.73 0.81
N ARG A 259 21.81 15.68 0.00
CA ARG A 259 22.09 16.75 -0.98
C ARG A 259 20.89 17.00 -1.90
N GLY A 260 20.25 15.95 -2.42
CA GLY A 260 19.14 16.08 -3.36
C GLY A 260 17.88 16.70 -2.75
N LEU A 261 17.58 16.36 -1.49
CA LEU A 261 16.49 16.96 -0.72
C LEU A 261 16.79 18.43 -0.40
N ALA A 262 18.02 18.73 0.04
CA ALA A 262 18.45 20.10 0.37
C ALA A 262 18.64 21.01 -0.86
N ASP A 263 19.14 20.50 -2.00
CA ASP A 263 19.23 21.25 -3.27
C ASP A 263 17.81 21.54 -3.86
N ARG A 264 16.75 20.88 -3.36
CA ARG A 264 15.34 21.09 -3.73
C ARG A 264 14.48 21.79 -2.67
N ASP A 265 15.04 22.04 -1.49
CA ASP A 265 14.30 22.49 -0.29
C ASP A 265 13.14 21.56 0.11
N GLU A 266 13.26 20.24 -0.06
CA GLU A 266 12.22 19.25 0.31
C GLU A 266 12.37 18.72 1.75
N ALA A 267 13.58 18.77 2.30
CA ALA A 267 13.87 18.43 3.69
C ALA A 267 15.11 19.16 4.21
N LEU A 268 15.17 19.38 5.52
CA LEU A 268 16.30 19.97 6.25
C LEU A 268 16.82 18.99 7.31
N GLN A 269 18.09 18.59 7.19
CA GLN A 269 18.75 17.71 8.16
C GLN A 269 19.14 18.48 9.44
N ILE A 270 18.59 18.08 10.58
CA ILE A 270 18.95 18.56 11.93
C ILE A 270 19.95 17.61 12.60
N ASP A 271 20.00 16.35 12.18
CA ASP A 271 21.14 15.44 12.38
C ASP A 271 21.71 14.94 11.04
N PRO A 272 23.01 15.11 10.74
CA PRO A 272 23.66 14.53 9.55
C PRO A 272 23.70 12.99 9.51
N ASP A 273 23.54 12.30 10.64
CA ASP A 273 23.45 10.84 10.67
C ASP A 273 22.00 10.32 10.49
N SER A 274 21.00 11.20 10.26
CA SER A 274 19.59 10.84 10.07
C SER A 274 19.35 9.98 8.81
N LEU A 275 19.67 10.50 7.63
CA LEU A 275 19.51 9.78 6.35
C LEU A 275 20.44 8.56 6.24
N ARG A 276 21.47 8.50 7.08
CA ARG A 276 22.37 7.34 7.20
C ARG A 276 21.73 6.18 7.96
N ARG A 277 20.62 6.37 8.68
CA ARG A 277 19.87 5.34 9.44
C ARG A 277 18.66 4.75 8.68
N LEU A 278 18.37 5.21 7.46
CA LEU A 278 17.20 4.78 6.68
C LEU A 278 17.18 3.28 6.31
N ASP A 279 18.33 2.62 6.19
CA ASP A 279 18.41 1.17 5.94
C ASP A 279 18.13 0.32 7.19
N GLU A 280 17.90 0.96 8.33
CA GLU A 280 17.78 0.34 9.65
C GLU A 280 16.36 0.42 10.21
N ILE A 281 15.46 1.22 9.59
CA ILE A 281 14.07 1.43 10.06
C ILE A 281 13.19 0.19 9.83
N ASP A 282 12.59 -0.29 10.92
CA ASP A 282 11.63 -1.41 10.93
C ASP A 282 10.18 -0.94 11.12
N VAL A 283 9.97 0.12 11.90
CA VAL A 283 8.64 0.63 12.30
C VAL A 283 8.54 2.13 11.99
N VAL A 284 7.40 2.55 11.44
CA VAL A 284 7.05 3.97 11.25
C VAL A 284 5.78 4.26 12.05
N ILE A 285 5.89 5.13 13.05
CA ILE A 285 4.77 5.62 13.83
C ILE A 285 4.30 6.95 13.23
N LEU A 286 3.06 7.01 12.76
CA LEU A 286 2.43 8.19 12.18
C LEU A 286 1.47 8.82 13.20
N ASP A 287 1.70 10.09 13.54
CA ASP A 287 0.75 10.90 14.30
C ASP A 287 -0.53 11.09 13.47
N PRO A 288 -1.72 10.71 13.96
CA PRO A 288 -2.95 10.76 13.16
C PRO A 288 -3.33 12.19 12.73
N ARG A 289 -2.74 13.21 13.37
CA ARG A 289 -2.93 14.63 13.03
C ARG A 289 -2.19 15.06 11.76
N VAL A 290 -1.11 14.39 11.34
CA VAL A 290 -0.38 14.75 10.10
C VAL A 290 -1.03 14.23 8.83
N LEU A 291 -2.08 13.42 8.94
CA LEU A 291 -2.82 12.84 7.82
C LEU A 291 -4.10 13.63 7.49
N ARG A 292 -4.26 14.80 8.09
CA ARG A 292 -5.42 15.71 7.93
C ARG A 292 -4.97 17.01 7.29
N SER A 293 -5.92 17.70 6.67
CA SER A 293 -5.75 19.09 6.21
C SER A 293 -6.57 20.04 7.07
N ASP A 294 -6.24 21.33 7.01
CA ASP A 294 -7.03 22.41 7.62
C ASP A 294 -8.43 22.58 6.99
N ARG A 295 -8.69 21.95 5.83
CA ARG A 295 -10.03 21.95 5.21
C ARG A 295 -10.95 21.00 5.97
N VAL A 296 -12.18 21.46 6.23
CA VAL A 296 -13.24 20.68 6.89
C VAL A 296 -14.11 20.01 5.82
N ARG A 297 -14.61 18.79 6.09
CA ARG A 297 -15.65 18.11 5.28
C ARG A 297 -16.90 17.80 6.10
N LEU A 298 -18.03 17.74 5.43
CA LEU A 298 -19.30 17.25 5.96
C LEU A 298 -19.28 15.72 5.95
N VAL A 299 -19.50 15.06 7.09
CA VAL A 299 -19.41 13.60 7.23
C VAL A 299 -20.77 12.93 7.38
N ARG A 300 -21.70 13.54 8.12
CA ARG A 300 -22.99 12.93 8.45
C ARG A 300 -24.03 13.98 8.84
N LEU A 301 -25.29 13.75 8.50
CA LEU A 301 -26.43 14.48 9.05
C LEU A 301 -27.15 13.63 10.13
N ARG A 302 -27.74 14.31 11.11
CA ARG A 302 -28.61 13.71 12.14
C ARG A 302 -29.92 14.49 12.22
N GLY A 303 -31.05 13.80 12.29
CA GLY A 303 -32.38 14.42 12.43
C GLY A 303 -33.07 14.82 11.11
N ALA A 304 -32.43 14.57 9.97
CA ALA A 304 -33.01 14.58 8.63
C ALA A 304 -32.87 13.17 8.01
N GLY A 305 -33.61 12.88 6.94
CA GLY A 305 -33.35 11.70 6.13
C GLY A 305 -32.13 11.92 5.23
N GLU A 306 -31.38 10.87 4.92
CA GLU A 306 -30.17 10.95 4.07
C GLU A 306 -30.46 11.46 2.65
N LYS A 307 -31.74 11.47 2.24
CA LYS A 307 -32.23 11.95 0.94
C LYS A 307 -32.86 13.35 0.99
N ASP A 308 -32.81 14.05 2.13
CA ASP A 308 -33.28 15.45 2.29
C ASP A 308 -32.27 16.45 1.68
N LEU A 309 -32.15 16.47 0.34
CA LEU A 309 -31.18 17.29 -0.42
C LEU A 309 -31.05 18.74 0.09
N THR A 310 -32.18 19.41 0.36
CA THR A 310 -32.20 20.82 0.81
C THR A 310 -31.57 21.08 2.19
N VAL A 311 -31.32 20.03 2.98
CA VAL A 311 -30.53 20.12 4.22
C VAL A 311 -29.05 19.98 3.92
N TRP A 312 -28.69 19.03 3.05
CA TRP A 312 -27.30 18.80 2.67
C TRP A 312 -26.71 19.99 1.91
N GLU A 313 -27.47 20.62 1.00
CA GLU A 313 -27.08 21.86 0.31
C GLU A 313 -26.75 22.99 1.30
N ARG A 314 -27.53 23.12 2.39
CA ARG A 314 -27.28 24.11 3.46
C ARG A 314 -26.04 23.76 4.27
N ALA A 315 -25.87 22.49 4.62
CA ALA A 315 -24.69 22.02 5.35
C ALA A 315 -23.40 22.17 4.51
N GLN A 316 -23.45 21.93 3.20
CA GLN A 316 -22.33 22.22 2.29
C GLN A 316 -22.08 23.72 2.11
N ALA A 317 -23.11 24.56 2.09
CA ALA A 317 -22.93 26.01 2.02
C ALA A 317 -22.14 26.57 3.22
N MET A 318 -22.23 25.92 4.39
CA MET A 318 -21.41 26.27 5.58
C MET A 318 -19.92 25.95 5.42
N LEU A 319 -19.52 25.08 4.47
CA LEU A 319 -18.09 24.78 4.20
C LEU A 319 -17.34 25.98 3.56
N GLY A 320 -18.04 27.05 3.21
CA GLY A 320 -17.47 28.34 2.77
C GLY A 320 -17.37 29.39 3.88
N ASP A 321 -17.60 29.03 5.14
CA ASP A 321 -17.50 29.92 6.30
C ASP A 321 -16.16 29.69 7.04
N ASP A 322 -15.33 30.74 7.14
CA ASP A 322 -13.97 30.68 7.70
C ASP A 322 -13.96 30.34 9.22
N ASP A 323 -15.07 30.57 9.93
CA ASP A 323 -15.21 30.27 11.37
C ASP A 323 -15.61 28.79 11.65
N LEU A 324 -15.88 27.97 10.63
CA LEU A 324 -16.35 26.60 10.80
C LEU A 324 -15.28 25.67 11.39
N ARG A 325 -15.56 25.13 12.59
CA ARG A 325 -14.69 24.17 13.30
C ARG A 325 -15.19 22.73 13.21
N PRO A 326 -14.33 21.71 13.33
CA PRO A 326 -14.77 20.32 13.52
C PRO A 326 -15.71 20.17 14.72
N GLY A 327 -16.71 19.29 14.58
CA GLY A 327 -17.75 19.02 15.57
C GLY A 327 -19.15 18.90 14.97
N TRP A 328 -20.16 18.76 15.84
CA TRP A 328 -21.57 18.82 15.45
C TRP A 328 -22.07 20.27 15.46
N HIS A 329 -22.66 20.72 14.35
CA HIS A 329 -23.22 22.07 14.20
C HIS A 329 -24.72 22.00 13.82
N PRO A 330 -25.56 22.94 14.33
CA PRO A 330 -26.98 22.97 14.02
C PRO A 330 -27.23 23.47 12.58
N VAL A 331 -28.06 22.76 11.83
CA VAL A 331 -28.49 23.12 10.47
C VAL A 331 -30.00 23.29 10.44
N VAL A 332 -30.48 24.28 9.68
CA VAL A 332 -31.92 24.51 9.51
C VAL A 332 -32.53 23.36 8.69
N GLY A 333 -33.18 22.42 9.38
CA GLY A 333 -33.82 21.24 8.78
C GLY A 333 -35.09 21.55 7.95
N PRO A 334 -35.82 20.52 7.49
CA PRO A 334 -37.13 20.71 6.87
C PRO A 334 -38.18 21.22 7.88
N ARG A 335 -39.09 22.06 7.38
CA ARG A 335 -40.24 22.59 8.13
C ARG A 335 -41.36 21.55 8.15
N ARG A 336 -41.57 20.92 9.31
CA ARG A 336 -42.67 19.96 9.56
C ARG A 336 -43.89 20.69 10.15
N SER A 337 -45.02 20.00 10.24
CA SER A 337 -46.30 20.54 10.76
C SER A 337 -46.19 21.20 12.14
N ASN A 338 -45.27 20.71 12.98
CA ASN A 338 -45.12 21.13 14.36
C ASN A 338 -43.90 22.06 14.58
N GLY A 339 -43.21 22.49 13.51
CA GLY A 339 -42.04 23.37 13.59
C GLY A 339 -40.87 22.93 12.70
N TRP A 340 -39.72 23.57 12.88
CA TRP A 340 -38.45 23.11 12.30
C TRP A 340 -37.98 21.85 13.04
N SER A 341 -37.38 20.91 12.31
CA SER A 341 -36.66 19.80 12.94
C SER A 341 -35.33 20.29 13.52
N ALA A 342 -34.98 19.79 14.70
CA ALA A 342 -33.61 19.88 15.20
C ALA A 342 -32.75 18.94 14.36
N THR A 343 -31.88 19.51 13.54
CA THR A 343 -31.04 18.79 12.59
C THR A 343 -29.60 19.23 12.79
N GLU A 344 -28.67 18.29 12.86
CA GLU A 344 -27.26 18.53 13.15
C GLU A 344 -26.40 17.97 12.00
N ALA A 345 -25.34 18.68 11.64
CA ALA A 345 -24.33 18.23 10.70
C ALA A 345 -23.01 17.98 11.44
N LEU A 346 -22.42 16.80 11.25
CA LEU A 346 -21.09 16.46 11.71
C LEU A 346 -20.07 16.92 10.68
N PHE A 347 -19.21 17.85 11.09
CA PHE A 347 -18.08 18.35 10.32
C PHE A 347 -16.79 17.82 10.91
N ALA A 348 -15.89 17.28 10.09
CA ALA A 348 -14.61 16.72 10.52
C ALA A 348 -13.46 17.20 9.62
N PRO A 349 -12.18 17.13 10.06
CA PRO A 349 -11.06 17.47 9.19
C PRO A 349 -11.03 16.55 7.98
N ALA A 350 -10.86 17.12 6.80
CA ALA A 350 -10.71 16.35 5.57
C ALA A 350 -9.31 15.71 5.53
N PRO A 351 -9.17 14.45 5.06
CA PRO A 351 -7.87 13.80 4.95
C PRO A 351 -6.96 14.61 4.03
N HIS A 352 -5.67 14.67 4.38
CA HIS A 352 -4.68 15.37 3.56
C HIS A 352 -4.64 14.74 2.14
N PRO A 353 -4.58 15.51 1.04
CA PRO A 353 -4.68 14.96 -0.32
C PRO A 353 -3.63 13.91 -0.70
N LEU A 354 -2.52 13.83 0.05
CA LEU A 354 -1.47 12.81 -0.10
C LEU A 354 -1.51 11.69 0.95
N ALA A 355 -2.45 11.70 1.90
CA ALA A 355 -2.50 10.74 3.01
C ALA A 355 -2.58 9.28 2.53
N ALA A 356 -3.53 8.98 1.64
CA ALA A 356 -3.67 7.64 1.05
C ALA A 356 -2.42 7.21 0.25
N ALA A 357 -1.79 8.13 -0.48
CA ALA A 357 -0.56 7.83 -1.23
C ALA A 357 0.66 7.59 -0.31
N THR A 358 0.72 8.28 0.83
CA THR A 358 1.77 8.12 1.86
C THR A 358 1.61 6.78 2.58
N LEU A 359 0.38 6.40 2.91
CA LEU A 359 0.03 5.11 3.50
C LEU A 359 0.14 3.92 2.51
N ALA A 360 0.00 4.15 1.20
CA ALA A 360 0.33 3.15 0.19
C ALA A 360 1.85 2.95 0.04
N GLU A 361 2.66 3.98 0.25
CA GLU A 361 4.12 3.90 0.14
C GLU A 361 4.77 3.27 1.38
N THR A 362 4.22 3.44 2.59
CA THR A 362 4.67 2.68 3.77
C THR A 362 4.55 1.17 3.55
N GLN A 363 3.45 0.69 2.94
CA GLN A 363 3.26 -0.72 2.60
C GLN A 363 4.28 -1.24 1.55
N ARG A 364 4.80 -0.35 0.68
CA ARG A 364 5.91 -0.66 -0.25
C ARG A 364 7.29 -0.59 0.38
N ALA A 365 7.45 0.15 1.48
CA ALA A 365 8.72 0.35 2.17
C ALA A 365 9.14 -0.81 3.08
N GLU A 366 8.29 -1.84 3.22
CA GLU A 366 8.51 -3.00 4.09
C GLU A 366 8.86 -2.58 5.53
N VAL A 367 7.99 -1.73 6.09
CA VAL A 367 8.03 -1.25 7.49
C VAL A 367 6.64 -1.43 8.12
N GLN A 368 6.59 -1.74 9.41
CA GLN A 368 5.32 -1.79 10.14
C GLN A 368 4.80 -0.36 10.38
N VAL A 369 3.55 -0.10 10.03
CA VAL A 369 2.88 1.21 10.17
C VAL A 369 2.01 1.21 11.42
N VAL A 370 2.28 2.13 12.33
CA VAL A 370 1.56 2.25 13.60
C VAL A 370 0.96 3.65 13.72
N SER A 371 -0.23 3.76 14.27
CA SER A 371 -0.80 5.05 14.68
C SER A 371 -1.51 4.92 16.03
N VAL A 372 -2.03 6.04 16.52
CA VAL A 372 -2.81 6.11 17.77
C VAL A 372 -4.28 6.29 17.40
N ASP A 373 -5.17 5.62 18.13
CA ASP A 373 -6.61 5.72 17.87
C ASP A 373 -7.11 7.15 18.15
N ASP A 374 -7.77 7.73 17.16
CA ASP A 374 -8.46 9.01 17.24
C ASP A 374 -9.89 8.78 16.69
N PRO A 375 -10.92 8.77 17.57
CA PRO A 375 -12.27 8.36 17.23
C PRO A 375 -12.90 9.10 16.04
N ASP A 376 -12.59 10.38 15.87
CA ASP A 376 -13.25 11.27 14.90
C ASP A 376 -12.40 11.50 13.64
N GLY A 377 -11.18 10.95 13.54
CA GLY A 377 -10.19 11.46 12.59
C GLY A 377 -9.21 10.47 11.95
N LEU A 378 -9.36 9.15 12.12
CA LEU A 378 -8.74 8.17 11.21
C LEU A 378 -9.71 7.69 10.12
N GLY A 379 -10.98 7.43 10.46
CA GLY A 379 -12.05 7.11 9.50
C GLY A 379 -11.66 6.02 8.48
N GLU A 380 -11.84 6.32 7.20
CA GLU A 380 -11.52 5.45 6.05
C GLU A 380 -10.04 4.99 5.99
N LEU A 381 -9.13 5.65 6.72
CA LEU A 381 -7.70 5.32 6.72
C LEU A 381 -7.35 4.18 7.70
N ARG A 382 -8.25 3.77 8.61
CA ARG A 382 -7.96 2.72 9.63
C ARG A 382 -7.38 1.41 9.03
N PRO A 383 -7.89 0.85 7.91
CA PRO A 383 -7.35 -0.39 7.34
C PRO A 383 -5.94 -0.27 6.75
N ALA A 384 -5.39 0.94 6.62
CA ALA A 384 -4.06 1.16 6.06
C ALA A 384 -2.92 1.04 7.09
N PHE A 385 -3.25 0.95 8.38
CA PHE A 385 -2.29 0.76 9.48
C PHE A 385 -2.22 -0.71 9.89
N ASP A 386 -1.01 -1.21 10.12
CA ASP A 386 -0.80 -2.54 10.69
C ASP A 386 -1.35 -2.61 12.12
N GLU A 387 -1.14 -1.56 12.92
CA GLU A 387 -1.52 -1.53 14.33
C GLU A 387 -1.98 -0.14 14.77
N ILE A 388 -3.15 -0.07 15.41
CA ILE A 388 -3.71 1.16 15.98
C ILE A 388 -3.68 1.03 17.50
N VAL A 389 -2.89 1.87 18.17
CA VAL A 389 -2.71 1.85 19.63
C VAL A 389 -3.84 2.64 20.27
N ALA A 390 -4.62 1.99 21.15
CA ALA A 390 -5.69 2.67 21.90
C ALA A 390 -5.13 3.81 22.76
N LEU A 391 -5.85 4.94 22.80
CA LEU A 391 -5.40 6.17 23.46
C LEU A 391 -5.22 5.98 24.98
N ALA A 392 -4.00 6.24 25.49
CA ALA A 392 -3.63 6.03 26.89
C ALA A 392 -3.89 7.29 27.74
N GLY A 393 -5.17 7.59 27.99
CA GLY A 393 -5.61 8.83 28.65
C GLY A 393 -5.73 10.00 27.67
N ASP A 394 -5.68 11.24 28.13
CA ASP A 394 -6.05 12.41 27.31
C ASP A 394 -4.94 12.90 26.35
N SER A 395 -3.81 12.19 26.22
CA SER A 395 -2.60 12.66 25.51
C SER A 395 -2.14 11.72 24.39
N ILE A 396 -2.25 12.23 23.15
CA ILE A 396 -1.68 11.59 21.95
C ILE A 396 -0.14 11.53 22.05
N GLU A 397 0.53 12.55 22.57
CA GLU A 397 2.01 12.56 22.66
C GLU A 397 2.55 11.49 23.61
N ASP A 398 1.91 11.29 24.77
CA ASP A 398 2.33 10.28 25.73
C ASP A 398 2.07 8.87 25.20
N THR A 399 0.95 8.65 24.49
CA THR A 399 0.64 7.39 23.81
C THR A 399 1.67 7.10 22.69
N LEU A 400 2.04 8.10 21.88
CA LEU A 400 3.10 7.99 20.88
C LEU A 400 4.47 7.64 21.51
N LEU A 401 4.82 8.28 22.63
CA LEU A 401 6.07 8.03 23.36
C LEU A 401 6.13 6.63 23.99
N GLU A 402 5.00 6.10 24.48
CA GLU A 402 4.91 4.73 24.97
C GLU A 402 5.03 3.71 23.81
N ALA A 403 4.41 3.97 22.66
CA ALA A 403 4.56 3.15 21.47
C ALA A 403 6.02 3.09 20.99
N VAL A 404 6.73 4.23 20.88
CA VAL A 404 8.17 4.29 20.54
C VAL A 404 8.98 3.40 21.48
N ARG A 405 8.80 3.58 22.79
CA ARG A 405 9.54 2.83 23.81
C ARG A 405 9.25 1.33 23.79
N THR A 406 8.05 0.93 23.38
CA THR A 406 7.66 -0.48 23.29
C THR A 406 8.40 -1.17 22.14
N TYR A 407 8.36 -0.62 20.93
CA TYR A 407 9.06 -1.21 19.78
C TYR A 407 10.60 -1.14 19.91
N GLN A 408 11.14 -0.10 20.54
CA GLN A 408 12.57 -0.04 20.87
C GLN A 408 12.99 -1.11 21.90
N GLN A 409 12.13 -1.47 22.86
CA GLN A 409 12.40 -2.55 23.83
C GLN A 409 12.35 -3.94 23.17
N ASP A 410 11.48 -4.14 22.18
CA ASP A 410 11.46 -5.30 21.28
C ASP A 410 12.73 -5.40 20.39
N GLY A 411 13.56 -4.36 20.36
CA GLY A 411 14.78 -4.30 19.53
C GLY A 411 14.50 -3.96 18.07
N ARG A 412 13.47 -3.16 17.79
CA ARG A 412 13.18 -2.61 16.46
C ARG A 412 13.60 -1.15 16.38
N SER A 413 14.01 -0.69 15.20
CA SER A 413 14.31 0.73 14.97
C SER A 413 13.04 1.49 14.59
N VAL A 414 12.78 2.61 15.27
CA VAL A 414 11.50 3.35 15.19
C VAL A 414 11.69 4.75 14.61
N ALA A 415 11.04 5.00 13.46
CA ALA A 415 10.82 6.35 12.96
C ALA A 415 9.48 6.90 13.49
N VAL A 416 9.42 8.20 13.78
CA VAL A 416 8.19 8.92 14.17
C VAL A 416 7.96 10.08 13.21
N VAL A 417 6.74 10.20 12.67
CA VAL A 417 6.32 11.36 11.88
C VAL A 417 5.27 12.14 12.67
N SER A 418 5.55 13.39 12.99
CA SER A 418 4.62 14.28 13.71
C SER A 418 4.93 15.76 13.43
N SER A 419 3.91 16.62 13.52
CA SER A 419 4.09 18.07 13.55
C SER A 419 4.42 18.62 14.94
N SER A 420 4.05 17.92 16.02
CA SER A 420 3.97 18.52 17.38
C SER A 420 4.39 17.61 18.55
N ALA A 421 4.61 16.30 18.34
CA ALA A 421 4.96 15.34 19.39
C ALA A 421 6.48 15.35 19.71
N THR A 422 7.00 16.49 20.18
CA THR A 422 8.43 16.75 20.43
C THR A 422 9.12 15.71 21.33
N ARG A 423 8.43 15.17 22.34
CA ARG A 423 8.97 14.11 23.22
C ARG A 423 9.08 12.76 22.51
N ALA A 424 8.14 12.43 21.63
CA ALA A 424 8.21 11.22 20.81
C ALA A 424 9.25 11.34 19.69
N LEU A 425 9.32 12.49 19.01
CA LEU A 425 10.30 12.81 17.97
C LEU A 425 11.75 12.75 18.49
N SER A 426 12.02 13.28 19.68
CA SER A 426 13.37 13.26 20.27
C SER A 426 13.80 11.87 20.77
N ALA A 427 12.86 11.05 21.24
CA ALA A 427 13.10 9.68 21.71
C ALA A 427 13.24 8.63 20.58
N ALA A 428 12.70 8.91 19.39
CA ALA A 428 12.75 8.03 18.23
C ALA A 428 14.18 7.79 17.72
N ASP A 429 14.36 6.68 16.99
CA ASP A 429 15.57 6.41 16.21
C ASP A 429 15.64 7.26 14.94
N LEU A 430 14.51 7.80 14.48
CA LEU A 430 14.44 8.84 13.44
C LEU A 430 13.20 9.73 13.64
N GLY A 431 13.37 10.91 14.22
CA GLY A 431 12.31 11.91 14.34
C GLY A 431 12.15 12.72 13.05
N VAL A 432 11.00 12.58 12.36
CA VAL A 432 10.61 13.35 11.17
C VAL A 432 9.56 14.39 11.56
N GLY A 433 9.97 15.64 11.63
CA GLY A 433 9.11 16.78 11.92
C GLY A 433 8.46 17.32 10.64
N ILE A 434 7.14 17.51 10.63
CA ILE A 434 6.47 18.29 9.58
C ILE A 434 6.24 19.72 10.08
N LEU A 435 6.57 20.73 9.28
CA LEU A 435 6.21 22.12 9.58
C LEU A 435 4.67 22.29 9.45
N PRO A 436 3.97 22.86 10.45
CA PRO A 436 2.54 23.12 10.33
C PRO A 436 2.27 24.29 9.35
N GLU A 437 1.15 24.23 8.64
CA GLU A 437 0.72 25.29 7.70
C GLU A 437 0.35 26.62 8.40
N ARG A 438 0.16 26.60 9.73
CA ARG A 438 -0.20 27.75 10.57
C ARG A 438 0.77 27.92 11.75
N ASP A 439 1.20 29.16 11.98
CA ASP A 439 2.16 29.58 13.02
C ASP A 439 1.70 29.32 14.49
N ASP A 440 0.42 29.00 14.72
CA ASP A 440 -0.12 28.78 16.07
C ASP A 440 0.11 27.35 16.62
N HIS A 441 0.47 26.38 15.79
CA HIS A 441 0.67 24.99 16.24
C HIS A 441 2.05 24.76 16.91
N PRO A 442 2.16 23.80 17.85
CA PRO A 442 3.47 23.44 18.42
C PRO A 442 4.39 22.86 17.33
N HIS A 443 5.63 23.34 17.25
CA HIS A 443 6.58 22.96 16.20
C HIS A 443 7.46 21.77 16.60
N PRO A 444 7.98 20.99 15.62
CA PRO A 444 8.71 19.75 15.88
C PRO A 444 10.18 19.99 16.25
N LEU A 445 10.43 20.75 17.32
CA LEU A 445 11.78 21.17 17.76
C LEU A 445 12.71 20.00 18.20
N GLY A 446 12.17 18.79 18.32
CA GLY A 446 12.91 17.56 18.66
C GLY A 446 13.23 16.62 17.49
N ALA A 447 12.98 17.01 16.23
CA ALA A 447 13.18 16.15 15.05
C ALA A 447 14.66 16.08 14.58
N ASP A 448 15.08 14.92 14.07
CA ASP A 448 16.34 14.73 13.32
C ASP A 448 16.27 15.33 11.91
N LEU A 449 15.08 15.41 11.33
CA LEU A 449 14.82 15.80 9.95
C LEU A 449 13.51 16.57 9.88
N VAL A 450 13.50 17.73 9.26
CA VAL A 450 12.31 18.58 9.11
C VAL A 450 11.90 18.64 7.64
N VAL A 451 10.64 18.34 7.35
CA VAL A 451 10.00 18.46 6.02
C VAL A 451 8.88 19.48 6.05
N ASP A 452 8.51 20.00 4.88
CA ASP A 452 7.47 21.03 4.78
C ASP A 452 6.06 20.43 4.76
N ASP A 453 5.92 19.26 4.15
CA ASP A 453 4.62 18.65 3.87
C ASP A 453 4.68 17.11 3.85
N LEU A 454 3.54 16.50 3.54
CA LEU A 454 3.44 15.04 3.40
C LEU A 454 4.09 14.49 2.11
N ALA A 455 4.36 15.30 1.08
CA ALA A 455 5.16 14.87 -0.08
C ALA A 455 6.64 14.65 0.30
N GLY A 456 7.18 15.48 1.20
CA GLY A 456 8.47 15.24 1.85
C GLY A 456 8.49 13.90 2.60
N VAL A 457 7.45 13.63 3.40
CA VAL A 457 7.29 12.33 4.10
C VAL A 457 7.21 11.16 3.11
N TRP A 458 6.36 11.24 2.08
CA TRP A 458 6.25 10.21 1.04
C TRP A 458 7.60 9.89 0.40
N ARG A 459 8.41 10.91 0.09
CA ARG A 459 9.72 10.72 -0.53
C ARG A 459 10.74 10.05 0.40
N LEU A 460 10.65 10.28 1.71
CA LEU A 460 11.47 9.59 2.70
C LEU A 460 11.06 8.13 2.85
N LEU A 461 9.76 7.83 2.84
CA LEU A 461 9.25 6.45 2.83
C LEU A 461 9.70 5.71 1.57
N HIS A 462 9.59 6.33 0.40
CA HIS A 462 10.10 5.81 -0.88
C HIS A 462 11.63 5.61 -0.87
N ALA A 463 12.37 6.31 0.01
CA ALA A 463 13.81 6.14 0.18
C ALA A 463 14.20 4.92 1.04
N ILE A 464 13.35 4.47 1.97
CA ILE A 464 13.64 3.33 2.87
C ILE A 464 13.95 2.03 2.11
N PRO A 465 13.11 1.52 1.18
CA PRO A 465 13.42 0.27 0.47
C PRO A 465 14.63 0.44 -0.45
N ALA A 466 14.85 1.64 -1.00
CA ALA A 466 16.05 1.96 -1.79
C ALA A 466 17.33 1.99 -0.93
N ALA A 467 17.23 2.39 0.35
CA ALA A 467 18.33 2.35 1.32
C ALA A 467 18.64 0.90 1.74
N LYS A 468 17.61 0.12 2.11
CA LYS A 468 17.72 -1.32 2.40
C LYS A 468 18.38 -2.08 1.24
N GLU A 469 17.98 -1.81 -0.01
CA GLU A 469 18.59 -2.39 -1.21
C GLU A 469 20.02 -1.88 -1.48
N ALA A 470 20.31 -0.60 -1.24
CA ALA A 470 21.67 -0.07 -1.34
C ALA A 470 22.62 -0.77 -0.36
N SER A 471 22.19 -0.99 0.89
CA SER A 471 22.96 -1.74 1.88
C SER A 471 23.12 -3.22 1.53
N ARG A 472 22.08 -3.88 0.98
CA ARG A 472 22.17 -5.27 0.47
C ARG A 472 23.22 -5.39 -0.65
N ARG A 473 23.15 -4.54 -1.68
CA ARG A 473 24.15 -4.52 -2.77
C ARG A 473 25.55 -4.16 -2.28
N GLY A 474 25.66 -3.27 -1.28
CA GLY A 474 26.94 -2.96 -0.64
C GLY A 474 27.59 -4.19 0.00
N ILE A 475 26.79 -5.03 0.68
CA ILE A 475 27.22 -6.31 1.27
C ILE A 475 27.63 -7.33 0.19
N GLU A 476 26.88 -7.44 -0.89
CA GLU A 476 27.20 -8.33 -2.02
C GLU A 476 28.50 -7.93 -2.72
N LEU A 477 28.62 -6.66 -3.11
CA LEU A 477 29.83 -6.09 -3.73
C LEU A 477 31.05 -6.22 -2.80
N SER A 478 30.88 -6.03 -1.50
CA SER A 478 31.94 -6.21 -0.51
C SER A 478 32.39 -7.67 -0.43
N THR A 479 31.45 -8.60 -0.38
CA THR A 479 31.74 -10.05 -0.28
C THR A 479 32.46 -10.54 -1.54
N GLY A 480 31.98 -10.14 -2.72
CA GLY A 480 32.63 -10.44 -4.00
C GLY A 480 34.03 -9.84 -4.12
N ALA A 481 34.21 -8.56 -3.74
CA ALA A 481 35.51 -7.90 -3.80
C ALA A 481 36.54 -8.52 -2.83
N THR A 482 36.14 -8.93 -1.63
CA THR A 482 36.99 -9.67 -0.70
C THR A 482 37.36 -11.06 -1.24
N ALA A 483 36.44 -11.76 -1.91
CA ALA A 483 36.72 -13.06 -2.54
C ALA A 483 37.72 -12.94 -3.71
N LEU A 484 37.51 -12.01 -4.64
CA LEU A 484 38.44 -11.76 -5.76
C LEU A 484 39.80 -11.23 -5.26
N GLY A 485 39.78 -10.42 -4.21
CA GLY A 485 40.97 -9.92 -3.53
C GLY A 485 41.80 -11.03 -2.88
N SER A 486 41.16 -12.05 -2.28
CA SER A 486 41.85 -13.14 -1.59
C SER A 486 42.47 -14.16 -2.56
N LEU A 487 41.80 -14.44 -3.68
CA LEU A 487 42.41 -15.20 -4.80
C LEU A 487 43.67 -14.50 -5.33
N SER A 488 43.69 -13.17 -5.32
CA SER A 488 44.85 -12.34 -5.72
C SER A 488 45.97 -12.29 -4.66
N LEU A 489 45.89 -13.04 -3.56
CA LEU A 489 46.98 -13.27 -2.60
C LEU A 489 47.76 -14.56 -2.90
N ILE A 490 47.28 -15.42 -3.81
CA ILE A 490 47.97 -16.65 -4.21
C ILE A 490 49.25 -16.26 -4.98
N PRO A 491 50.47 -16.68 -4.58
CA PRO A 491 51.73 -16.12 -5.09
C PRO A 491 51.99 -16.20 -6.60
N THR A 492 51.27 -17.04 -7.34
CA THR A 492 51.41 -17.22 -8.79
C THR A 492 50.30 -16.53 -9.60
N VAL A 493 49.31 -15.93 -8.94
CA VAL A 493 48.20 -15.19 -9.56
C VAL A 493 48.63 -13.77 -9.93
N ARG A 494 48.16 -13.26 -11.08
CA ARG A 494 48.47 -11.90 -11.55
C ARG A 494 47.44 -10.89 -11.03
N GLY A 495 47.77 -10.20 -9.95
CA GLY A 495 46.96 -9.08 -9.45
C GLY A 495 47.57 -8.40 -8.23
N ARG A 496 46.80 -7.52 -7.59
CA ARG A 496 46.98 -7.09 -6.20
C ARG A 496 45.64 -7.18 -5.49
N GLY A 497 45.56 -7.96 -4.42
CA GLY A 497 44.33 -8.10 -3.62
C GLY A 497 43.64 -6.79 -3.26
N PRO A 498 44.34 -5.75 -2.77
CA PRO A 498 43.74 -4.45 -2.44
C PRO A 498 43.13 -3.69 -3.64
N GLU A 499 43.54 -3.98 -4.89
CA GLU A 499 42.96 -3.34 -6.07
C GLU A 499 41.53 -3.87 -6.35
N ALA A 500 41.22 -5.13 -6.00
CA ALA A 500 39.86 -5.67 -6.08
C ALA A 500 38.91 -4.99 -5.08
N VAL A 501 39.37 -4.72 -3.85
CA VAL A 501 38.60 -3.98 -2.84
C VAL A 501 38.35 -2.53 -3.28
N ALA A 502 39.33 -1.89 -3.91
CA ALA A 502 39.14 -0.55 -4.48
C ALA A 502 38.08 -0.53 -5.61
N VAL A 503 38.08 -1.53 -6.50
CA VAL A 503 37.06 -1.68 -7.56
C VAL A 503 35.68 -1.94 -6.95
N GLY A 504 35.56 -2.83 -5.96
CA GLY A 504 34.29 -3.08 -5.25
C GLY A 504 33.76 -1.82 -4.55
N ALA A 505 34.63 -1.06 -3.89
CA ALA A 505 34.24 0.19 -3.23
C ALA A 505 33.83 1.29 -4.23
N ALA A 506 34.46 1.36 -5.41
CA ALA A 506 34.06 2.25 -6.49
C ALA A 506 32.71 1.83 -7.13
N ALA A 507 32.48 0.52 -7.32
CA ALA A 507 31.19 0.00 -7.75
C ALA A 507 30.08 0.31 -6.71
N GLY A 508 30.41 0.24 -5.41
CA GLY A 508 29.52 0.63 -4.31
C GLY A 508 29.14 2.12 -4.34
N LEU A 509 30.12 3.02 -4.54
CA LEU A 509 29.85 4.45 -4.77
C LEU A 509 28.87 4.67 -5.92
N VAL A 510 29.11 4.00 -7.06
CA VAL A 510 28.21 4.09 -8.22
C VAL A 510 26.82 3.56 -7.86
N SER A 511 26.72 2.39 -7.23
CA SER A 511 25.42 1.81 -6.83
C SER A 511 24.63 2.74 -5.91
N GLY A 512 25.25 3.28 -4.85
CA GLY A 512 24.60 4.18 -3.90
C GLY A 512 24.12 5.48 -4.56
N TYR A 513 24.99 6.12 -5.34
CA TYR A 513 24.65 7.32 -6.12
C TYR A 513 23.48 7.08 -7.08
N TRP A 514 23.48 5.97 -7.84
CA TRP A 514 22.39 5.68 -8.77
C TRP A 514 21.07 5.35 -8.05
N SER A 515 21.10 4.59 -6.93
CA SER A 515 19.90 4.30 -6.14
C SER A 515 19.26 5.57 -5.55
N ALA A 516 20.07 6.46 -4.96
CA ALA A 516 19.58 7.76 -4.47
C ALA A 516 19.03 8.63 -5.62
N ARG A 517 19.68 8.58 -6.79
CA ARG A 517 19.24 9.34 -7.97
C ARG A 517 17.96 8.78 -8.62
N SER A 518 17.60 7.50 -8.39
CA SER A 518 16.27 6.98 -8.74
C SER A 518 15.18 7.48 -7.78
N VAL A 519 15.43 7.51 -6.46
CA VAL A 519 14.48 8.08 -5.47
C VAL A 519 14.20 9.55 -5.78
N LEU A 520 15.26 10.34 -5.99
CA LEU A 520 15.16 11.74 -6.43
C LEU A 520 14.62 11.89 -7.86
N GLY A 521 14.57 10.81 -8.63
CA GLY A 521 14.01 10.76 -9.99
C GLY A 521 12.54 10.38 -10.03
N ALA A 522 11.96 9.94 -8.91
CA ALA A 522 10.55 9.57 -8.83
C ALA A 522 9.66 10.82 -8.91
N PRO A 523 8.58 10.82 -9.72
CA PRO A 523 7.54 11.83 -9.61
C PRO A 523 6.86 11.70 -8.25
N LEU A 524 6.40 12.81 -7.68
CA LEU A 524 5.51 12.75 -6.52
C LEU A 524 4.17 12.11 -6.92
N PRO A 525 3.50 11.39 -5.99
CA PRO A 525 2.12 11.00 -6.18
C PRO A 525 1.27 12.27 -6.37
N ARG A 526 0.23 12.17 -7.19
CA ARG A 526 -0.72 13.27 -7.37
C ARG A 526 -1.60 13.39 -6.12
N PRO A 527 -1.92 14.61 -5.65
CA PRO A 527 -2.93 14.80 -4.64
C PRO A 527 -4.28 14.27 -5.13
N VAL A 528 -4.90 13.41 -4.34
CA VAL A 528 -6.24 12.88 -4.61
C VAL A 528 -7.24 14.04 -4.49
N PRO A 529 -8.15 14.24 -5.45
CA PRO A 529 -9.22 15.24 -5.32
C PRO A 529 -10.10 14.87 -4.13
N VAL A 530 -10.21 15.79 -3.17
CA VAL A 530 -11.04 15.61 -1.95
C VAL A 530 -12.47 16.13 -2.19
N ASP A 531 -12.72 16.72 -3.35
CA ASP A 531 -13.98 17.39 -3.69
C ASP A 531 -15.06 16.35 -4.11
N GLU A 532 -16.14 16.28 -3.33
CA GLU A 532 -17.25 15.34 -3.52
C GLU A 532 -18.18 15.78 -4.67
N TRP A 533 -17.70 15.72 -5.92
CA TRP A 533 -18.42 16.18 -7.12
C TRP A 533 -19.85 15.65 -7.26
N HIS A 534 -20.10 14.43 -6.77
CA HIS A 534 -21.39 13.75 -6.75
C HIS A 534 -22.41 14.39 -5.78
N ALA A 535 -21.91 14.96 -4.67
CA ALA A 535 -22.72 15.64 -3.66
C ALA A 535 -23.01 17.12 -4.01
N MET A 536 -22.36 17.67 -5.03
CA MET A 536 -22.48 19.07 -5.47
C MET A 536 -23.49 19.24 -6.62
N SER A 537 -24.06 20.45 -6.72
CA SER A 537 -24.86 20.88 -7.88
C SER A 537 -23.98 21.15 -9.11
N VAL A 538 -24.58 21.08 -10.31
CA VAL A 538 -23.85 21.29 -11.58
C VAL A 538 -23.20 22.67 -11.66
N GLU A 539 -23.81 23.69 -11.03
CA GLU A 539 -23.26 25.05 -10.95
C GLU A 539 -22.08 25.14 -9.99
N GLN A 540 -22.16 24.49 -8.82
CA GLN A 540 -21.06 24.39 -7.86
C GLN A 540 -19.85 23.68 -8.48
N VAL A 541 -20.06 22.54 -9.15
CA VAL A 541 -18.99 21.81 -9.86
C VAL A 541 -18.34 22.69 -10.93
N ARG A 542 -19.14 23.41 -11.73
CA ARG A 542 -18.62 24.33 -12.75
C ARG A 542 -17.78 25.46 -12.15
N ASN A 543 -18.24 26.05 -11.05
CA ASN A 543 -17.53 27.15 -10.37
C ASN A 543 -16.22 26.67 -9.70
N ALA A 544 -16.23 25.50 -9.05
CA ALA A 544 -15.04 24.90 -8.44
C ALA A 544 -13.99 24.48 -9.48
N LEU A 545 -14.42 23.87 -10.59
CA LEU A 545 -13.52 23.56 -11.71
C LEU A 545 -12.97 24.84 -12.36
N ALA A 546 -13.78 25.90 -12.53
CA ALA A 546 -13.31 27.18 -13.05
C ALA A 546 -12.28 27.85 -12.10
N ALA A 547 -12.48 27.78 -10.78
CA ALA A 547 -11.56 28.32 -9.78
C ALA A 547 -10.22 27.56 -9.69
N THR A 548 -10.22 26.24 -9.98
CA THR A 548 -9.01 25.40 -10.03
C THR A 548 -8.35 25.31 -11.42
N SER A 549 -8.93 25.95 -12.44
CA SER A 549 -8.41 25.96 -13.81
C SER A 549 -7.25 26.94 -14.00
N ASP A 550 -6.09 26.67 -13.41
CA ASP A 550 -4.85 27.37 -13.76
C ASP A 550 -4.42 26.96 -15.18
N PRO A 551 -4.42 27.89 -16.17
CA PRO A 551 -4.03 27.57 -17.55
C PRO A 551 -2.53 27.22 -17.69
N ALA A 552 -1.69 27.58 -16.71
CA ALA A 552 -0.29 27.16 -16.67
C ALA A 552 -0.12 25.71 -16.17
N ALA A 553 -1.06 25.21 -15.37
CA ALA A 553 -1.10 23.82 -14.87
C ALA A 553 -1.57 22.82 -15.94
N ALA A 554 -1.14 23.02 -17.18
CA ALA A 554 -1.21 21.98 -18.20
C ALA A 554 -0.40 20.77 -17.71
N PRO A 555 -0.99 19.55 -17.63
CA PRO A 555 -0.14 18.38 -17.74
C PRO A 555 0.59 18.48 -19.07
N GLU A 556 1.93 18.40 -19.05
CA GLU A 556 2.60 17.78 -20.19
C GLU A 556 1.90 16.43 -20.35
N ALA A 557 1.14 16.28 -21.44
CA ALA A 557 0.71 14.98 -21.92
C ALA A 557 2.00 14.26 -22.37
N ALA A 558 2.71 13.71 -21.39
CA ALA A 558 3.94 12.97 -21.54
C ALA A 558 3.59 11.57 -22.06
N ALA A 559 2.93 11.54 -23.24
CA ALA A 559 2.65 10.37 -24.05
C ALA A 559 3.87 9.46 -23.98
N PRO A 560 3.74 8.26 -23.37
CA PRO A 560 4.77 7.67 -22.53
C PRO A 560 6.07 7.50 -23.32
N LYS A 561 6.99 8.48 -23.15
CA LYS A 561 8.05 8.82 -24.11
C LYS A 561 8.69 7.55 -24.66
N GLN A 562 8.25 7.13 -25.86
CA GLN A 562 8.51 5.78 -26.37
C GLN A 562 10.01 5.53 -26.33
N ARG A 563 10.42 4.71 -25.35
CA ARG A 563 11.83 4.43 -25.07
C ARG A 563 12.31 3.57 -26.23
N GLY A 564 12.81 4.21 -27.29
CA GLY A 564 13.01 3.57 -28.59
C GLY A 564 13.64 2.20 -28.47
N MET A 565 13.12 1.21 -29.20
CA MET A 565 13.21 -0.23 -28.93
C MET A 565 14.56 -0.75 -28.41
N LEU A 566 15.68 -0.23 -28.91
CA LEU A 566 17.04 -0.51 -28.40
C LEU A 566 17.22 -0.20 -26.91
N ARG A 567 16.67 0.91 -26.41
CA ARG A 567 16.71 1.30 -24.99
C ARG A 567 15.80 0.42 -24.12
N GLN A 568 14.63 0.00 -24.63
CA GLN A 568 13.81 -1.01 -23.96
C GLN A 568 14.57 -2.34 -23.85
N PHE A 569 15.15 -2.81 -24.96
CA PHE A 569 15.96 -4.04 -24.97
C PHE A 569 17.16 -3.96 -24.03
N VAL A 570 17.92 -2.87 -24.03
CA VAL A 570 19.06 -2.67 -23.11
C VAL A 570 18.63 -2.58 -21.64
N VAL A 571 17.43 -2.05 -21.35
CA VAL A 571 16.85 -2.08 -20.00
C VAL A 571 16.45 -3.50 -19.60
N ALA A 572 15.76 -4.25 -20.47
CA ALA A 572 15.40 -5.64 -20.22
C ALA A 572 16.64 -6.55 -20.02
N VAL A 573 17.67 -6.41 -20.87
CA VAL A 573 18.96 -7.12 -20.68
C VAL A 573 19.64 -6.72 -19.37
N ARG A 574 19.53 -5.45 -18.93
CA ARG A 574 20.07 -5.01 -17.63
C ARG A 574 19.27 -5.58 -16.44
N GLU A 575 17.96 -5.71 -16.56
CA GLU A 575 17.10 -6.33 -15.55
C GLU A 575 17.41 -7.84 -15.43
N GLU A 576 17.57 -8.52 -16.56
CA GLU A 576 17.96 -9.95 -16.60
C GLU A 576 19.38 -10.18 -16.04
N LEU A 577 20.32 -9.28 -16.33
CA LEU A 577 21.65 -9.27 -15.72
C LEU A 577 21.66 -8.82 -14.24
N ALA A 578 20.51 -8.50 -13.66
CA ALA A 578 20.32 -8.26 -12.23
C ALA A 578 19.62 -9.42 -11.51
N ASP A 579 19.32 -10.53 -12.20
CA ASP A 579 18.88 -11.78 -11.57
C ASP A 579 19.90 -12.24 -10.49
N PRO A 580 19.46 -12.75 -9.32
CA PRO A 580 20.35 -13.16 -8.22
C PRO A 580 21.48 -14.14 -8.59
N LEU A 581 21.34 -14.93 -9.66
CA LEU A 581 22.36 -15.86 -10.14
C LEU A 581 23.46 -15.17 -10.96
N THR A 582 23.13 -14.07 -11.65
CA THR A 582 24.06 -13.34 -12.52
C THR A 582 25.29 -12.80 -11.76
N PRO A 583 25.17 -12.12 -10.60
CA PRO A 583 26.32 -11.70 -9.82
C PRO A 583 27.23 -12.86 -9.40
N VAL A 584 26.67 -14.02 -9.04
CA VAL A 584 27.45 -15.19 -8.62
C VAL A 584 28.26 -15.76 -9.79
N LEU A 585 27.64 -15.89 -10.96
CA LEU A 585 28.30 -16.36 -12.19
C LEU A 585 29.34 -15.35 -12.71
N GLY A 586 29.04 -14.05 -12.66
CA GLY A 586 29.98 -12.98 -13.00
C GLY A 586 31.20 -12.91 -12.08
N LEU A 587 31.02 -13.13 -10.77
CA LEU A 587 32.11 -13.30 -9.81
C LEU A 587 32.92 -14.57 -10.12
N GLY A 588 32.26 -15.68 -10.46
CA GLY A 588 32.90 -16.92 -10.89
C GLY A 588 33.78 -16.75 -12.14
N ALA A 589 33.24 -16.14 -13.21
CA ALA A 589 33.98 -15.83 -14.42
C ALA A 589 35.18 -14.89 -14.14
N THR A 590 34.99 -13.88 -13.29
CA THR A 590 36.06 -12.94 -12.90
C THR A 590 37.16 -13.66 -12.09
N ALA A 591 36.78 -14.56 -11.18
CA ALA A 591 37.72 -15.39 -10.42
C ALA A 591 38.54 -16.31 -11.34
N THR A 592 37.89 -16.98 -12.29
CA THR A 592 38.54 -17.85 -13.30
C THR A 592 39.50 -17.07 -14.21
N ALA A 593 39.14 -15.84 -14.59
CA ALA A 593 40.03 -14.94 -15.34
C ALA A 593 41.27 -14.53 -14.53
N ILE A 594 41.10 -14.15 -13.26
CA ILE A 594 42.19 -13.81 -12.32
C ILE A 594 43.11 -15.02 -12.11
N LEU A 595 42.54 -16.20 -11.92
CA LEU A 595 43.26 -17.47 -11.76
C LEU A 595 43.98 -17.93 -13.03
N GLY A 596 43.75 -17.27 -14.17
CA GLY A 596 44.56 -17.39 -15.38
C GLY A 596 43.96 -18.22 -16.51
N SER A 597 42.66 -18.57 -16.44
CA SER A 597 41.95 -19.16 -17.58
C SER A 597 40.97 -18.14 -18.20
N PRO A 598 41.42 -17.30 -19.15
CA PRO A 598 40.55 -16.35 -19.83
C PRO A 598 39.56 -17.03 -20.79
N ILE A 599 39.83 -18.29 -21.21
CA ILE A 599 38.94 -19.05 -22.09
C ILE A 599 37.71 -19.50 -21.30
N ASP A 600 37.89 -20.14 -20.14
CA ASP A 600 36.78 -20.63 -19.32
C ASP A 600 35.94 -19.46 -18.77
N ALA A 601 36.58 -18.36 -18.38
CA ALA A 601 35.90 -17.12 -18.05
C ALA A 601 35.11 -16.53 -19.23
N GLY A 602 35.65 -16.59 -20.44
CA GLY A 602 34.98 -16.20 -21.68
C GLY A 602 33.76 -17.08 -22.00
N LEU A 603 33.85 -18.39 -21.74
CA LEU A 603 32.74 -19.32 -21.91
C LEU A 603 31.58 -18.99 -20.94
N VAL A 604 31.86 -18.86 -19.64
CA VAL A 604 30.84 -18.48 -18.63
C VAL A 604 30.19 -17.15 -18.99
N CYS A 605 30.99 -16.11 -19.28
CA CYS A 605 30.46 -14.81 -19.73
C CYS A 605 29.62 -14.92 -21.02
N SER A 606 29.99 -15.78 -21.97
CA SER A 606 29.23 -15.94 -23.22
C SER A 606 27.87 -16.59 -23.02
N VAL A 607 27.74 -17.58 -22.11
CA VAL A 607 26.46 -18.19 -21.77
C VAL A 607 25.59 -17.18 -21.01
N LEU A 608 26.17 -16.48 -20.02
CA LEU A 608 25.48 -15.47 -19.23
C LEU A 608 24.86 -14.37 -20.12
N VAL A 609 25.65 -13.80 -21.04
CA VAL A 609 25.19 -12.78 -21.98
C VAL A 609 24.21 -13.35 -23.01
N SER A 610 24.42 -14.57 -23.53
CA SER A 610 23.50 -15.18 -24.50
C SER A 610 22.13 -15.46 -23.90
N ASN A 611 22.08 -15.98 -22.67
CA ASN A 611 20.83 -16.18 -21.93
C ASN A 611 20.12 -14.85 -21.69
N ALA A 612 20.85 -13.82 -21.22
CA ALA A 612 20.28 -12.51 -20.96
C ALA A 612 19.68 -11.85 -22.23
N PHE A 613 20.34 -11.97 -23.38
CA PHE A 613 19.82 -11.49 -24.67
C PHE A 613 18.60 -12.29 -25.14
N LEU A 614 18.59 -13.61 -24.93
CA LEU A 614 17.51 -14.50 -25.37
C LEU A 614 16.24 -14.29 -24.54
N ALA A 615 16.36 -14.18 -23.22
CA ALA A 615 15.25 -13.88 -22.32
C ALA A 615 14.69 -12.46 -22.55
N ALA A 616 15.54 -11.44 -22.65
CA ALA A 616 15.12 -10.07 -22.98
C ALA A 616 14.43 -9.99 -24.35
N GLY A 617 14.91 -10.76 -25.34
CA GLY A 617 14.28 -10.88 -26.66
C GLY A 617 12.90 -11.52 -26.60
N GLN A 618 12.74 -12.62 -25.86
CA GLN A 618 11.45 -13.26 -25.62
C GLN A 618 10.47 -12.30 -24.94
N ARG A 619 10.87 -11.69 -23.82
CA ARG A 619 10.06 -10.73 -23.05
C ARG A 619 9.59 -9.56 -23.91
N LEU A 620 10.51 -8.87 -24.59
CA LEU A 620 10.17 -7.73 -25.46
C LEU A 620 9.26 -8.14 -26.63
N SER A 621 9.42 -9.34 -27.20
CA SER A 621 8.54 -9.84 -28.27
C SER A 621 7.11 -10.11 -27.79
N THR A 622 6.94 -10.49 -26.53
CA THR A 622 5.63 -10.69 -25.89
C THR A 622 4.99 -9.35 -25.52
N GLU A 623 5.73 -8.46 -24.86
CA GLU A 623 5.27 -7.10 -24.51
C GLU A 623 4.84 -6.31 -25.77
N LEU A 624 5.58 -6.38 -26.87
CA LEU A 624 5.22 -5.70 -28.13
C LEU A 624 3.98 -6.27 -28.82
N ARG A 625 3.64 -7.55 -28.61
CA ARG A 625 2.40 -8.15 -29.12
C ARG A 625 1.21 -7.75 -28.25
N LEU A 626 1.36 -7.86 -26.93
CA LEU A 626 0.34 -7.45 -25.96
C LEU A 626 -0.02 -5.97 -26.09
N ASN A 627 0.99 -5.08 -26.15
CA ASN A 627 0.78 -3.64 -26.25
C ASN A 627 0.11 -3.19 -27.57
N ARG A 628 0.19 -3.99 -28.65
CA ARG A 628 -0.58 -3.71 -29.88
C ARG A 628 -2.06 -4.06 -29.70
N LEU A 629 -2.34 -5.25 -29.18
CA LEU A 629 -3.71 -5.69 -28.89
C LEU A 629 -4.41 -4.75 -27.90
N LEU A 630 -3.69 -4.23 -26.90
CA LEU A 630 -4.22 -3.24 -25.95
C LEU A 630 -4.38 -1.84 -26.57
N ALA A 631 -3.49 -1.42 -27.47
CA ALA A 631 -3.61 -0.12 -28.16
C ALA A 631 -4.79 -0.07 -29.16
N GLU A 632 -5.18 -1.23 -29.70
CA GLU A 632 -6.38 -1.40 -30.53
C GLU A 632 -7.69 -1.43 -29.70
N GLN A 633 -7.61 -1.36 -28.36
CA GLN A 633 -8.75 -1.44 -27.43
C GLN A 633 -9.03 -0.15 -26.65
N ILE A 634 -8.39 0.99 -26.99
CA ILE A 634 -8.65 2.27 -26.33
C ILE A 634 -9.78 3.02 -27.07
N PRO A 635 -10.98 3.19 -26.48
CA PRO A 635 -12.07 3.91 -27.14
C PRO A 635 -11.76 5.42 -27.25
N PRO A 636 -12.10 6.07 -28.38
CA PRO A 636 -11.99 7.52 -28.52
C PRO A 636 -13.13 8.25 -27.79
N ALA A 637 -12.91 9.51 -27.41
CA ALA A 637 -13.88 10.32 -26.70
C ALA A 637 -14.50 11.41 -27.60
N TRP A 638 -15.79 11.72 -27.42
CA TRP A 638 -16.45 12.87 -28.05
C TRP A 638 -16.37 14.10 -27.17
N LYS A 639 -15.42 15.00 -27.44
CA LYS A 639 -15.32 16.30 -26.77
C LYS A 639 -16.27 17.30 -27.42
N VAL A 640 -17.05 18.00 -26.62
CA VAL A 640 -17.93 19.09 -27.08
C VAL A 640 -17.25 20.43 -26.87
N THR A 641 -17.14 21.20 -27.95
CA THR A 641 -16.67 22.59 -27.91
C THR A 641 -17.84 23.52 -28.23
N LEU A 642 -17.95 24.63 -27.51
CA LEU A 642 -18.93 25.67 -27.80
C LEU A 642 -18.33 26.68 -28.79
N GLY A 643 -18.93 26.79 -29.97
CA GLY A 643 -18.56 27.79 -30.98
C GLY A 643 -18.99 29.21 -30.57
N PRO A 644 -18.46 30.26 -31.23
CA PRO A 644 -18.80 31.66 -30.94
C PRO A 644 -20.30 31.96 -31.01
N ASP A 645 -21.03 31.23 -31.88
CA ASP A 645 -22.47 31.36 -32.09
C ASP A 645 -23.32 30.49 -31.13
N GLY A 646 -22.70 29.88 -30.12
CA GLY A 646 -23.36 28.97 -29.16
C GLY A 646 -23.62 27.55 -29.68
N THR A 647 -23.18 27.24 -30.91
CA THR A 647 -23.29 25.90 -31.52
C THR A 647 -22.37 24.89 -30.84
N ARG A 648 -22.83 23.64 -30.69
CA ARG A 648 -22.05 22.52 -30.15
C ARG A 648 -21.30 21.82 -31.28
N GLU A 649 -19.98 21.92 -31.29
CA GLU A 649 -19.11 21.16 -32.20
C GLU A 649 -18.56 19.92 -31.48
N ARG A 650 -18.80 18.73 -32.04
CA ARG A 650 -18.28 17.45 -31.52
C ARG A 650 -16.95 17.14 -32.20
N VAL A 651 -15.87 17.06 -31.42
CA VAL A 651 -14.54 16.69 -31.88
C VAL A 651 -14.14 15.37 -31.24
N GLN A 652 -13.80 14.39 -32.07
CA GLN A 652 -13.28 13.11 -31.59
C GLN A 652 -11.82 13.30 -31.13
N VAL A 653 -11.53 12.97 -29.87
CA VAL A 653 -10.22 13.13 -29.22
C VAL A 653 -9.78 11.84 -28.54
N LEU A 654 -8.48 11.69 -28.32
CA LEU A 654 -7.97 10.60 -27.48
C LEU A 654 -8.22 10.91 -26.00
N PRO A 655 -8.49 9.93 -25.13
CA PRO A 655 -8.67 10.16 -23.69
C PRO A 655 -7.50 10.91 -23.02
N GLU A 656 -6.27 10.73 -23.52
CA GLU A 656 -5.06 11.45 -23.08
C GLU A 656 -5.10 12.97 -23.31
N GLN A 657 -6.03 13.47 -24.14
CA GLN A 657 -6.17 14.88 -24.51
C GLN A 657 -7.25 15.60 -23.70
N LEU A 658 -8.08 14.87 -22.95
CA LEU A 658 -9.12 15.42 -22.08
C LEU A 658 -8.52 16.04 -20.81
N ARG A 659 -9.19 17.09 -20.31
CA ARG A 659 -8.83 17.82 -19.09
C ARG A 659 -10.02 17.94 -18.17
N ARG A 660 -9.78 18.14 -16.86
CA ARG A 660 -10.84 18.50 -15.92
C ARG A 660 -11.47 19.83 -16.39
N GLY A 661 -12.80 19.93 -16.33
CA GLY A 661 -13.55 21.06 -16.88
C GLY A 661 -13.84 20.99 -18.39
N ASP A 662 -13.32 20.01 -19.13
CA ASP A 662 -13.79 19.73 -20.49
C ASP A 662 -15.22 19.19 -20.47
N LEU A 663 -15.97 19.44 -21.55
CA LEU A 663 -17.30 18.89 -21.76
C LEU A 663 -17.21 17.70 -22.73
N ILE A 664 -17.82 16.58 -22.37
CA ILE A 664 -17.93 15.37 -23.21
C ILE A 664 -19.40 15.03 -23.46
N GLU A 665 -19.64 14.35 -24.58
CA GLU A 665 -20.92 13.71 -24.89
C GLU A 665 -20.73 12.20 -24.99
N VAL A 666 -21.74 11.44 -24.59
CA VAL A 666 -21.77 9.97 -24.69
C VAL A 666 -23.14 9.53 -25.24
N GLY A 667 -23.15 8.54 -26.13
CA GLY A 667 -24.35 7.88 -26.66
C GLY A 667 -24.30 6.36 -26.49
N PRO A 668 -25.28 5.61 -27.03
CA PRO A 668 -25.32 4.16 -26.89
C PRO A 668 -24.08 3.49 -27.48
N ASP A 669 -23.65 2.39 -26.87
CA ASP A 669 -22.42 1.64 -27.18
C ASP A 669 -21.09 2.40 -26.93
N ASP A 670 -21.11 3.69 -26.52
CA ASP A 670 -19.88 4.39 -26.09
C ASP A 670 -19.40 3.84 -24.72
N VAL A 671 -18.12 3.52 -24.63
CA VAL A 671 -17.43 3.26 -23.36
C VAL A 671 -16.91 4.59 -22.80
N VAL A 672 -17.36 4.95 -21.59
CA VAL A 672 -17.02 6.20 -20.92
C VAL A 672 -15.50 6.23 -20.62
N PRO A 673 -14.73 7.23 -21.08
CA PRO A 673 -13.28 7.22 -20.97
C PRO A 673 -12.70 7.93 -19.73
N VAL A 674 -13.53 8.67 -18.99
CA VAL A 674 -13.14 9.58 -17.89
C VAL A 674 -14.26 9.69 -16.86
N ASP A 675 -13.97 10.12 -15.63
CA ASP A 675 -15.04 10.41 -14.66
C ASP A 675 -15.60 11.80 -14.93
N ALA A 676 -16.92 11.94 -14.92
CA ALA A 676 -17.60 13.18 -15.27
C ALA A 676 -18.92 13.38 -14.52
N ARG A 677 -19.25 14.64 -14.21
CA ARG A 677 -20.54 15.04 -13.61
C ARG A 677 -21.56 15.27 -14.71
N LEU A 678 -22.73 14.63 -14.64
CA LEU A 678 -23.80 14.84 -15.63
C LEU A 678 -24.34 16.27 -15.59
N VAL A 679 -24.58 16.83 -16.77
CA VAL A 679 -25.07 18.20 -17.02
C VAL A 679 -26.43 18.16 -17.74
N GLU A 680 -26.55 17.32 -18.76
CA GLU A 680 -27.80 17.03 -19.49
C GLU A 680 -27.87 15.53 -19.77
N LEU A 681 -29.08 14.96 -19.87
CA LEU A 681 -29.27 13.57 -20.28
C LEU A 681 -30.63 13.37 -20.97
N GLU A 682 -30.70 12.38 -21.87
CA GLU A 682 -31.93 11.88 -22.47
C GLU A 682 -32.00 10.36 -22.26
N LYS A 683 -32.77 9.92 -21.25
CA LYS A 683 -33.00 8.50 -20.89
C LYS A 683 -31.71 7.66 -20.78
N LEU A 684 -30.68 8.23 -20.15
CA LEU A 684 -29.36 7.63 -20.06
C LEU A 684 -29.32 6.46 -19.07
N GLU A 685 -28.92 5.29 -19.56
CA GLU A 685 -28.69 4.06 -18.77
C GLU A 685 -27.29 3.53 -19.06
N VAL A 686 -26.56 3.16 -18.01
CA VAL A 686 -25.13 2.81 -18.08
C VAL A 686 -24.88 1.50 -17.36
N ASP A 687 -24.23 0.55 -18.02
CA ASP A 687 -23.66 -0.63 -17.38
C ASP A 687 -22.40 -0.23 -16.61
N GLU A 688 -22.52 -0.23 -15.28
CA GLU A 688 -21.44 0.12 -14.36
C GLU A 688 -20.81 -1.09 -13.68
N ALA A 689 -21.17 -2.32 -14.10
CA ALA A 689 -20.68 -3.55 -13.51
C ALA A 689 -19.14 -3.57 -13.41
N SER A 690 -18.43 -3.05 -14.41
CA SER A 690 -16.97 -2.94 -14.46
C SER A 690 -16.32 -2.19 -13.28
N LEU A 691 -17.07 -1.32 -12.58
CA LEU A 691 -16.63 -0.57 -11.40
C LEU A 691 -17.41 -0.95 -10.14
N THR A 692 -18.73 -1.00 -10.21
CA THR A 692 -19.63 -1.18 -9.06
C THR A 692 -19.94 -2.65 -8.80
N GLY A 693 -19.85 -3.48 -9.84
CA GLY A 693 -20.19 -4.89 -9.81
C GLY A 693 -21.66 -5.24 -9.95
N GLU A 694 -22.55 -4.24 -9.91
CA GLU A 694 -23.99 -4.44 -10.07
C GLU A 694 -24.32 -4.83 -11.51
N SER A 695 -25.06 -5.93 -11.70
CA SER A 695 -25.30 -6.53 -13.02
C SER A 695 -26.50 -5.95 -13.77
N LEU A 696 -27.08 -4.86 -13.28
CA LEU A 696 -28.22 -4.17 -13.89
C LEU A 696 -27.80 -2.75 -14.32
N PRO A 697 -28.15 -2.30 -15.53
CA PRO A 697 -27.85 -0.93 -15.98
C PRO A 697 -28.42 0.12 -15.03
N VAL A 698 -27.60 1.10 -14.68
CA VAL A 698 -27.94 2.18 -13.75
C VAL A 698 -28.57 3.34 -14.53
N THR A 699 -29.87 3.56 -14.35
CA THR A 699 -30.54 4.77 -14.84
C THR A 699 -29.96 6.01 -14.17
N LYS A 700 -29.51 6.98 -14.98
CA LYS A 700 -28.81 8.18 -14.52
C LYS A 700 -29.74 9.37 -14.27
N GLN A 701 -29.28 10.31 -13.45
CA GLN A 701 -29.99 11.55 -13.08
C GLN A 701 -29.06 12.77 -13.14
N ILE A 702 -29.60 13.99 -13.04
CA ILE A 702 -28.79 15.23 -12.96
C ILE A 702 -28.61 15.67 -11.50
N ASP A 703 -29.64 15.49 -10.67
CA ASP A 703 -29.66 15.93 -9.26
C ASP A 703 -28.55 15.29 -8.44
N ALA A 704 -27.98 16.05 -7.51
CA ALA A 704 -26.89 15.60 -6.64
C ALA A 704 -27.26 14.34 -5.84
N THR A 705 -26.25 13.52 -5.53
CA THR A 705 -26.38 12.27 -4.77
C THR A 705 -25.52 12.34 -3.49
N PRO A 706 -25.82 13.27 -2.57
CA PRO A 706 -25.00 13.46 -1.37
C PRO A 706 -24.99 12.22 -0.47
N GLY A 707 -23.83 11.92 0.13
CA GLY A 707 -23.63 10.74 0.98
C GLY A 707 -23.65 9.40 0.24
N ALA A 708 -23.81 9.37 -1.08
CA ALA A 708 -23.94 8.15 -1.85
C ALA A 708 -22.60 7.39 -2.03
N GLU A 709 -22.63 6.08 -1.77
CA GLU A 709 -21.60 5.15 -2.21
C GLU A 709 -21.46 5.14 -3.73
N VAL A 710 -20.32 4.67 -4.26
CA VAL A 710 -19.99 4.76 -5.70
C VAL A 710 -21.11 4.21 -6.61
N ALA A 711 -21.76 3.10 -6.22
CA ALA A 711 -22.87 2.50 -6.95
C ALA A 711 -24.18 3.33 -6.93
N GLU A 712 -24.38 4.18 -5.93
CA GLU A 712 -25.56 5.05 -5.81
C GLU A 712 -25.36 6.45 -6.43
N ARG A 713 -24.14 6.77 -6.93
CA ARG A 713 -23.80 8.06 -7.56
C ARG A 713 -24.35 8.23 -8.98
N ARG A 714 -25.68 8.11 -9.12
CA ARG A 714 -26.45 8.21 -10.37
C ARG A 714 -26.26 9.52 -11.14
N CYS A 715 -25.65 10.54 -10.53
CA CYS A 715 -25.36 11.84 -11.14
C CYS A 715 -23.95 11.98 -11.72
N MET A 716 -23.16 10.91 -11.65
CA MET A 716 -21.81 10.77 -12.22
C MET A 716 -21.81 9.75 -13.37
N LEU A 717 -20.83 9.88 -14.25
CA LEU A 717 -20.31 8.83 -15.12
C LEU A 717 -18.88 8.50 -14.68
N PHE A 718 -18.44 7.26 -14.88
CA PHE A 718 -17.13 6.78 -14.45
C PHE A 718 -16.33 6.15 -15.61
N ALA A 719 -15.01 6.28 -15.59
CA ALA A 719 -14.16 5.72 -16.63
C ALA A 719 -14.24 4.18 -16.66
N GLY A 720 -14.53 3.60 -17.83
CA GLY A 720 -14.62 2.15 -18.04
C GLY A 720 -16.04 1.56 -17.91
N THR A 721 -17.07 2.37 -17.71
CA THR A 721 -18.48 1.95 -17.79
C THR A 721 -19.02 2.13 -19.22
N THR A 722 -20.08 1.39 -19.60
CA THR A 722 -20.59 1.36 -20.98
C THR A 722 -22.00 1.91 -21.04
N VAL A 723 -22.30 2.83 -21.97
CA VAL A 723 -23.66 3.34 -22.14
C VAL A 723 -24.54 2.32 -22.87
N VAL A 724 -25.61 1.88 -22.21
CA VAL A 724 -26.55 0.88 -22.73
C VAL A 724 -27.67 1.54 -23.53
N ALA A 725 -28.16 2.69 -23.07
CA ALA A 725 -29.23 3.44 -23.73
C ALA A 725 -29.16 4.93 -23.45
N GLY A 726 -29.79 5.73 -24.32
CA GLY A 726 -29.90 7.18 -24.17
C GLY A 726 -28.64 7.96 -24.57
N THR A 727 -28.63 9.26 -24.27
CA THR A 727 -27.46 10.13 -24.46
C THR A 727 -27.21 10.99 -23.22
N GLY A 728 -25.96 11.43 -23.03
CA GLY A 728 -25.54 12.22 -21.88
C GLY A 728 -24.48 13.26 -22.23
N LEU A 729 -24.62 14.46 -21.66
CA LEU A 729 -23.63 15.53 -21.70
C LEU A 729 -23.04 15.67 -20.30
N ALA A 730 -21.72 15.52 -20.16
CA ALA A 730 -21.05 15.49 -18.86
C ALA A 730 -19.79 16.36 -18.81
N LEU A 731 -19.54 16.94 -17.64
CA LEU A 731 -18.39 17.81 -17.35
C LEU A 731 -17.30 16.98 -16.66
N VAL A 732 -16.11 16.88 -17.26
CA VAL A 732 -15.04 15.99 -16.83
C VAL A 732 -14.48 16.42 -15.46
N THR A 733 -14.50 15.51 -14.49
CA THR A 733 -14.03 15.75 -13.11
C THR A 733 -12.69 15.07 -12.82
N ALA A 734 -12.41 13.90 -13.41
CA ALA A 734 -11.12 13.20 -13.26
C ALA A 734 -10.71 12.45 -14.54
N VAL A 735 -9.39 12.37 -14.79
CA VAL A 735 -8.81 11.81 -16.03
C VAL A 735 -7.63 10.89 -15.75
N GLY A 736 -7.46 9.83 -16.55
CA GLY A 736 -6.31 8.93 -16.48
C GLY A 736 -6.12 8.28 -15.09
N PRO A 737 -5.00 8.53 -14.38
CA PRO A 737 -4.76 7.95 -13.05
C PRO A 737 -5.70 8.49 -11.95
N ASP A 738 -6.41 9.59 -12.21
CA ASP A 738 -7.23 10.25 -11.19
C ASP A 738 -8.64 9.63 -11.04
N THR A 739 -9.05 8.71 -11.93
CA THR A 739 -10.42 8.15 -12.00
C THR A 739 -10.71 7.08 -10.94
N GLU A 740 -11.98 6.84 -10.58
CA GLU A 740 -12.37 5.83 -9.59
C GLU A 740 -11.85 4.43 -9.94
N VAL A 741 -12.08 3.94 -11.18
CA VAL A 741 -11.56 2.64 -11.63
C VAL A 741 -10.04 2.56 -11.51
N ARG A 742 -9.32 3.66 -11.81
CA ARG A 742 -7.85 3.63 -11.79
C ARG A 742 -7.29 3.79 -10.38
N ARG A 743 -7.92 4.59 -9.51
CA ARG A 743 -7.63 4.66 -8.07
C ARG A 743 -7.87 3.30 -7.41
N ALA A 744 -8.99 2.64 -7.69
CA ALA A 744 -9.26 1.28 -7.23
C ALA A 744 -8.17 0.31 -7.71
N ALA A 745 -7.78 0.34 -8.98
CA ALA A 745 -6.74 -0.54 -9.51
C ALA A 745 -5.33 -0.26 -8.94
N ASP A 746 -4.97 1.00 -8.67
CA ASP A 746 -3.67 1.36 -8.07
C ASP A 746 -3.61 1.10 -6.54
N LEU A 747 -4.75 0.99 -5.85
CA LEU A 747 -4.84 0.45 -4.48
C LEU A 747 -4.63 -1.08 -4.46
N VAL A 748 -4.88 -1.78 -5.56
CA VAL A 748 -4.62 -3.23 -5.71
C VAL A 748 -3.16 -3.49 -6.13
N THR A 749 -2.18 -2.84 -5.50
CA THR A 749 -0.75 -3.23 -5.65
C THR A 749 -0.40 -4.45 -4.80
N SER A 750 -0.92 -5.61 -5.19
CA SER A 750 -0.65 -6.93 -4.62
C SER A 750 0.82 -7.37 -4.79
N ARG A 751 1.39 -8.05 -3.79
CA ARG A 751 2.80 -8.49 -3.75
C ARG A 751 3.03 -9.79 -4.55
N HIS A 752 2.72 -9.79 -5.85
CA HIS A 752 2.90 -10.94 -6.76
C HIS A 752 4.38 -11.32 -7.06
N SER A 753 5.36 -10.87 -6.27
CA SER A 753 6.80 -11.13 -6.45
C SER A 753 7.26 -12.47 -5.88
N ASP A 754 6.64 -12.93 -4.79
CA ASP A 754 7.25 -13.93 -3.90
C ASP A 754 6.81 -15.37 -4.22
N ILE A 755 5.87 -15.54 -5.15
CA ILE A 755 5.17 -16.80 -5.40
C ILE A 755 5.43 -17.25 -6.84
N GLY A 756 6.22 -18.32 -6.98
CA GLY A 756 6.48 -19.00 -8.24
C GLY A 756 7.81 -19.76 -8.27
N LEU A 757 8.02 -20.52 -9.35
CA LEU A 757 9.14 -21.45 -9.50
C LEU A 757 10.48 -20.72 -9.54
N GLY A 758 10.52 -19.45 -9.99
CA GLY A 758 11.69 -18.59 -9.87
C GLY A 758 12.12 -18.37 -8.41
N HIS A 759 11.19 -18.05 -7.51
CA HIS A 759 11.48 -17.92 -6.08
C HIS A 759 11.93 -19.27 -5.49
N GLN A 760 11.29 -20.38 -5.87
CA GLN A 760 11.71 -21.72 -5.43
C GLN A 760 13.12 -22.08 -5.92
N LEU A 761 13.46 -21.77 -7.18
CA LEU A 761 14.79 -21.96 -7.75
C LEU A 761 15.85 -21.07 -7.07
N GLY A 762 15.47 -19.85 -6.67
CA GLY A 762 16.29 -18.99 -5.80
C GLY A 762 16.57 -19.63 -4.43
N GLN A 763 15.54 -20.12 -3.75
CA GLN A 763 15.71 -20.84 -2.46
C GLN A 763 16.57 -22.11 -2.63
N ILE A 764 16.36 -22.90 -3.68
CA ILE A 764 17.14 -24.10 -3.99
C ILE A 764 18.60 -23.73 -4.23
N THR A 765 18.88 -22.68 -5.02
CA THR A 765 20.25 -22.27 -5.31
C THR A 765 20.94 -21.70 -4.06
N ASN A 766 20.24 -20.93 -3.23
CA ASN A 766 20.74 -20.46 -1.93
C ASN A 766 21.04 -21.63 -0.94
N ARG A 767 20.41 -22.80 -1.09
CA ARG A 767 20.72 -24.02 -0.32
C ARG A 767 21.86 -24.85 -0.95
N ILE A 768 21.99 -24.86 -2.27
CA ILE A 768 23.05 -25.59 -3.00
C ILE A 768 24.39 -24.85 -2.95
N TRP A 769 24.39 -23.51 -2.98
CA TRP A 769 25.60 -22.69 -3.05
C TRP A 769 26.60 -22.95 -1.90
N PRO A 770 26.19 -23.07 -0.62
CA PRO A 770 27.11 -23.46 0.46
C PRO A 770 27.72 -24.86 0.27
N LEU A 771 26.94 -25.84 -0.21
CA LEU A 771 27.42 -27.19 -0.49
C LEU A 771 28.44 -27.18 -1.65
N SER A 772 28.18 -26.39 -2.68
CA SER A 772 29.10 -26.19 -3.81
C SER A 772 30.43 -25.57 -3.36
N MET A 773 30.39 -24.55 -2.49
CA MET A 773 31.59 -23.93 -1.91
C MET A 773 32.38 -24.90 -1.01
N VAL A 774 31.71 -25.76 -0.23
CA VAL A 774 32.35 -26.82 0.55
C VAL A 774 32.99 -27.88 -0.36
N ALA A 775 32.32 -28.27 -1.45
CA ALA A 775 32.86 -29.23 -2.42
C ALA A 775 34.09 -28.68 -3.15
N GLY A 776 34.05 -27.43 -3.63
CA GLY A 776 35.21 -26.75 -4.22
C GLY A 776 36.36 -26.62 -3.23
N GLY A 777 36.09 -26.21 -1.99
CA GLY A 777 37.08 -26.14 -0.91
C GLY A 777 37.74 -27.49 -0.61
N LEU A 778 36.97 -28.58 -0.59
CA LEU A 778 37.48 -29.94 -0.42
C LEU A 778 38.35 -30.39 -1.61
N VAL A 779 37.94 -30.09 -2.85
CA VAL A 779 38.73 -30.35 -4.07
C VAL A 779 40.05 -29.58 -4.02
N SER A 780 40.03 -28.30 -3.61
CA SER A 780 41.23 -27.49 -3.44
C SER A 780 42.18 -28.05 -2.38
N ALA A 781 41.65 -28.40 -1.20
CA ALA A 781 42.42 -29.00 -0.12
C ALA A 781 43.05 -30.35 -0.53
N LEU A 782 42.29 -31.22 -1.20
CA LEU A 782 42.79 -32.48 -1.75
C LEU A 782 43.83 -32.27 -2.87
N GLY A 783 43.68 -31.22 -3.68
CA GLY A 783 44.67 -30.80 -4.68
C GLY A 783 46.00 -30.42 -4.03
N VAL A 784 45.96 -29.54 -3.02
CA VAL A 784 47.15 -29.12 -2.26
C VAL A 784 47.80 -30.31 -1.53
N LEU A 785 47.01 -31.19 -0.91
CA LEU A 785 47.51 -32.44 -0.28
C LEU A 785 48.15 -33.41 -1.29
N ARG A 786 47.73 -33.37 -2.56
CA ARG A 786 48.36 -34.11 -3.68
C ARG A 786 49.54 -33.38 -4.32
N GLY A 787 49.95 -32.23 -3.79
CA GLY A 787 51.07 -31.44 -4.30
C GLY A 787 50.76 -30.65 -5.59
N THR A 788 49.49 -30.43 -5.93
CA THR A 788 49.15 -29.51 -7.03
C THR A 788 49.40 -28.05 -6.62
N ALA A 789 49.72 -27.20 -7.59
CA ALA A 789 49.94 -25.78 -7.32
C ALA A 789 48.63 -25.11 -6.86
N LEU A 790 48.69 -24.29 -5.81
CA LEU A 790 47.52 -23.65 -5.18
C LEU A 790 46.61 -22.90 -6.16
N GLN A 791 47.17 -22.25 -7.18
CA GLN A 791 46.41 -21.60 -8.25
C GLN A 791 45.57 -22.58 -9.09
N ARG A 792 46.06 -23.79 -9.35
CA ARG A 792 45.28 -24.83 -10.06
C ARG A 792 44.21 -25.40 -9.14
N ALA A 793 44.57 -25.74 -7.91
CA ALA A 793 43.61 -26.17 -6.89
C ALA A 793 42.47 -25.16 -6.66
N ALA A 794 42.77 -23.85 -6.73
CA ALA A 794 41.78 -22.78 -6.70
C ALA A 794 40.96 -22.67 -8.00
N ALA A 795 41.58 -22.83 -9.17
CA ALA A 795 40.86 -22.86 -10.45
C ALA A 795 39.89 -24.05 -10.54
N ASP A 796 40.34 -25.25 -10.15
CA ASP A 796 39.52 -26.46 -10.04
C ASP A 796 38.34 -26.23 -9.08
N SER A 797 38.58 -25.56 -7.94
CA SER A 797 37.55 -25.18 -6.97
C SER A 797 36.52 -24.19 -7.54
N VAL A 798 36.94 -23.19 -8.31
CA VAL A 798 36.02 -22.23 -8.93
C VAL A 798 35.24 -22.89 -10.08
N GLY A 799 35.88 -23.76 -10.85
CA GLY A 799 35.21 -24.57 -11.88
C GLY A 799 34.12 -25.47 -11.29
N VAL A 800 34.41 -26.18 -10.20
CA VAL A 800 33.41 -26.95 -9.44
C VAL A 800 32.31 -26.05 -8.88
N ALA A 801 32.66 -24.86 -8.35
CA ALA A 801 31.70 -23.94 -7.77
C ALA A 801 30.68 -23.42 -8.80
N VAL A 802 31.15 -23.05 -10.00
CA VAL A 802 30.34 -22.56 -11.12
C VAL A 802 29.54 -23.69 -11.77
N ALA A 803 30.13 -24.87 -11.98
CA ALA A 803 29.45 -26.01 -12.61
C ALA A 803 28.25 -26.56 -11.82
N ALA A 804 28.09 -26.17 -10.55
CA ALA A 804 26.91 -26.49 -9.74
C ALA A 804 25.74 -25.49 -9.90
N VAL A 805 25.93 -24.37 -10.62
CA VAL A 805 24.87 -23.36 -10.82
C VAL A 805 23.93 -23.83 -11.95
N PRO A 806 22.61 -23.95 -11.69
CA PRO A 806 21.69 -24.61 -12.61
C PRO A 806 21.13 -23.66 -13.68
N GLU A 807 22.01 -23.06 -14.50
CA GLU A 807 21.69 -21.99 -15.46
C GLU A 807 20.50 -22.27 -16.39
N GLY A 808 20.27 -23.53 -16.77
CA GLY A 808 19.15 -23.92 -17.64
C GLY A 808 17.78 -24.04 -16.95
N MET A 809 17.71 -24.10 -15.61
CA MET A 809 16.46 -24.38 -14.91
C MET A 809 15.37 -23.30 -15.09
N PRO A 810 15.64 -21.97 -15.10
CA PRO A 810 14.60 -20.95 -15.33
C PRO A 810 13.90 -21.09 -16.70
N VAL A 811 14.64 -21.48 -17.74
CA VAL A 811 14.07 -21.73 -19.07
C VAL A 811 13.20 -22.98 -19.07
N VAL A 812 13.68 -24.08 -18.46
CA VAL A 812 12.91 -25.34 -18.34
C VAL A 812 11.64 -25.14 -17.50
N ALA A 813 11.72 -24.37 -16.41
CA ALA A 813 10.59 -23.97 -15.57
C ALA A 813 9.51 -23.23 -16.39
N THR A 814 9.91 -22.21 -17.15
CA THR A 814 9.02 -21.41 -18.00
C THR A 814 8.33 -22.29 -19.07
N LEU A 815 9.08 -23.18 -19.72
CA LEU A 815 8.53 -24.12 -20.71
C LEU A 815 7.56 -25.13 -20.07
N ALA A 816 7.85 -25.63 -18.87
CA ALA A 816 6.99 -26.57 -18.15
C ALA A 816 5.68 -25.92 -17.66
N GLN A 817 5.73 -24.66 -17.18
CA GLN A 817 4.54 -23.88 -16.88
C GLN A 817 3.69 -23.64 -18.14
N HIS A 818 4.30 -23.27 -19.26
CA HIS A 818 3.56 -23.02 -20.51
C HIS A 818 2.95 -24.29 -21.12
N ALA A 819 3.65 -25.44 -21.05
CA ALA A 819 3.09 -26.73 -21.45
C ALA A 819 1.94 -27.19 -20.52
N SER A 820 2.00 -26.87 -19.23
CA SER A 820 0.93 -27.14 -18.27
C SER A 820 -0.30 -26.26 -18.54
N ALA A 821 -0.09 -24.98 -18.83
CA ALA A 821 -1.13 -24.05 -19.27
C ALA A 821 -1.87 -24.55 -20.52
N GLN A 822 -1.14 -24.98 -21.55
CA GLN A 822 -1.74 -25.55 -22.78
C GLN A 822 -2.58 -26.81 -22.51
N ARG A 823 -2.14 -27.69 -21.59
CA ARG A 823 -2.92 -28.88 -21.18
C ARG A 823 -4.22 -28.53 -20.46
N LEU A 824 -4.23 -27.46 -19.66
CA LEU A 824 -5.43 -26.95 -18.99
C LEU A 824 -6.39 -26.30 -20.00
N THR A 825 -5.89 -25.48 -20.93
CA THR A 825 -6.72 -24.89 -21.99
C THR A 825 -7.39 -25.95 -22.86
N ASN A 826 -6.68 -27.03 -23.20
CA ASN A 826 -7.23 -28.20 -23.89
C ASN A 826 -8.29 -28.99 -23.08
N SER A 827 -8.49 -28.63 -21.81
CA SER A 827 -9.46 -29.24 -20.87
C SER A 827 -10.57 -28.27 -20.45
N GLY A 828 -10.75 -27.14 -21.17
CA GLY A 828 -11.76 -26.12 -20.85
C GLY A 828 -11.34 -25.04 -19.85
N VAL A 829 -10.05 -24.99 -19.47
CA VAL A 829 -9.53 -24.08 -18.44
C VAL A 829 -8.48 -23.15 -19.06
N LEU A 830 -8.89 -21.98 -19.53
CA LEU A 830 -8.04 -21.01 -20.21
C LEU A 830 -7.09 -20.33 -19.21
N VAL A 831 -5.80 -20.66 -19.27
CA VAL A 831 -4.76 -20.00 -18.48
C VAL A 831 -4.24 -18.77 -19.23
N ARG A 832 -4.53 -17.57 -18.71
CA ARG A 832 -4.00 -16.28 -19.21
C ARG A 832 -2.59 -16.02 -18.70
N VAL A 833 -2.27 -16.41 -17.46
CA VAL A 833 -0.96 -16.17 -16.82
C VAL A 833 -0.30 -17.50 -16.40
N PRO A 834 0.71 -18.01 -17.13
CA PRO A 834 1.27 -19.36 -16.90
C PRO A 834 1.86 -19.63 -15.51
N ARG A 835 2.34 -18.60 -14.80
CA ARG A 835 2.89 -18.76 -13.43
C ARG A 835 1.83 -19.24 -12.44
N SER A 836 0.58 -18.82 -12.64
CA SER A 836 -0.51 -19.03 -11.69
C SER A 836 -1.00 -20.49 -11.66
N VAL A 837 -0.62 -21.31 -12.66
CA VAL A 837 -0.82 -22.77 -12.65
C VAL A 837 -0.07 -23.46 -11.50
N GLU A 838 1.11 -22.95 -11.16
CA GLU A 838 1.90 -23.46 -10.02
C GLU A 838 1.33 -22.96 -8.69
N ALA A 839 0.98 -21.67 -8.62
CA ALA A 839 0.36 -21.09 -7.44
C ALA A 839 -0.98 -21.78 -7.11
N LEU A 840 -1.77 -22.15 -8.12
CA LEU A 840 -2.99 -22.95 -7.99
C LEU A 840 -2.72 -24.32 -7.35
N GLY A 841 -1.57 -24.93 -7.62
CA GLY A 841 -1.09 -26.16 -6.97
C GLY A 841 -0.55 -25.97 -5.55
N ARG A 842 -0.55 -24.74 -5.02
CA ARG A 842 -0.03 -24.35 -3.70
C ARG A 842 -1.04 -23.58 -2.84
N VAL A 843 -2.30 -23.45 -3.28
CA VAL A 843 -3.34 -22.68 -2.59
C VAL A 843 -3.58 -23.19 -1.17
N ASP A 844 -3.35 -22.30 -0.19
CA ASP A 844 -3.67 -22.53 1.22
C ASP A 844 -5.16 -22.31 1.50
N VAL A 845 -5.83 -21.43 0.75
CA VAL A 845 -7.18 -20.94 1.04
C VAL A 845 -7.91 -20.52 -0.23
N VAL A 846 -9.18 -20.92 -0.37
CA VAL A 846 -10.04 -20.49 -1.49
C VAL A 846 -11.13 -19.56 -0.99
N CYS A 847 -11.16 -18.35 -1.52
CA CYS A 847 -12.29 -17.43 -1.43
C CYS A 847 -13.23 -17.67 -2.63
N PHE A 848 -14.52 -17.81 -2.37
CA PHE A 848 -15.57 -17.79 -3.38
C PHE A 848 -16.52 -16.63 -3.11
N ASP A 849 -17.00 -15.97 -4.17
CA ASP A 849 -18.29 -15.29 -4.05
C ASP A 849 -19.45 -16.31 -3.97
N LYS A 850 -20.58 -15.88 -3.40
CA LYS A 850 -21.80 -16.67 -3.29
C LYS A 850 -22.61 -16.64 -4.60
N THR A 851 -22.87 -15.46 -5.16
CA THR A 851 -23.83 -15.22 -6.24
C THR A 851 -23.17 -15.49 -7.58
N GLY A 852 -23.76 -16.35 -8.41
CA GLY A 852 -23.23 -16.70 -9.74
C GLY A 852 -21.98 -17.60 -9.72
N THR A 853 -21.20 -17.54 -8.65
CA THR A 853 -20.01 -18.38 -8.47
C THR A 853 -20.33 -19.71 -7.80
N LEU A 854 -20.89 -19.73 -6.59
CA LEU A 854 -21.36 -20.97 -5.95
C LEU A 854 -22.85 -21.25 -6.25
N SER A 855 -23.63 -20.24 -6.62
CA SER A 855 -24.97 -20.35 -7.17
C SER A 855 -24.99 -20.17 -8.70
N GLU A 856 -26.14 -20.41 -9.32
CA GLU A 856 -26.38 -20.16 -10.74
C GLU A 856 -26.83 -18.71 -11.04
N ASN A 857 -26.79 -17.81 -10.03
CA ASN A 857 -27.42 -16.48 -10.04
C ASN A 857 -28.87 -16.55 -10.56
N ARG A 858 -29.63 -17.50 -10.01
CA ARG A 858 -30.96 -17.87 -10.49
C ARG A 858 -31.87 -18.14 -9.30
N LEU A 859 -32.80 -17.23 -9.06
CA LEU A 859 -33.81 -17.38 -8.04
C LEU A 859 -34.78 -18.53 -8.38
N GLN A 860 -35.14 -19.31 -7.36
CA GLN A 860 -36.14 -20.37 -7.44
C GLN A 860 -37.02 -20.36 -6.17
N VAL A 861 -38.33 -20.56 -6.35
CA VAL A 861 -39.24 -20.86 -5.22
C VAL A 861 -38.77 -22.18 -4.59
N THR A 862 -38.15 -22.07 -3.43
CA THR A 862 -37.54 -23.18 -2.70
C THR A 862 -38.55 -23.80 -1.72
N GLU A 863 -39.41 -22.96 -1.14
CA GLU A 863 -40.37 -23.35 -0.11
C GLU A 863 -41.70 -22.62 -0.28
N VAL A 864 -42.79 -23.26 0.11
CA VAL A 864 -44.14 -22.66 0.14
C VAL A 864 -44.82 -23.10 1.43
N ARG A 865 -45.28 -22.14 2.24
CA ARG A 865 -46.00 -22.37 3.49
C ARG A 865 -47.38 -21.75 3.39
N THR A 866 -48.43 -22.55 3.29
CA THR A 866 -49.81 -22.06 3.33
C THR A 866 -50.24 -21.79 4.77
N VAL A 867 -51.15 -20.83 4.94
CA VAL A 867 -51.99 -20.73 6.14
C VAL A 867 -53.01 -21.88 6.10
N ALA A 868 -53.60 -22.21 7.25
CA ALA A 868 -54.62 -23.26 7.34
C ALA A 868 -55.73 -23.09 6.30
N GLU A 869 -56.30 -24.21 5.84
CA GLU A 869 -57.34 -24.32 4.82
C GLU A 869 -56.91 -24.02 3.35
N HIS A 870 -55.77 -23.37 3.11
CA HIS A 870 -55.30 -23.04 1.74
C HIS A 870 -54.36 -24.09 1.11
N SER A 871 -54.44 -24.22 -0.23
CA SER A 871 -53.62 -25.17 -1.01
C SER A 871 -52.36 -24.53 -1.60
N ARG A 872 -51.30 -25.34 -1.80
CA ARG A 872 -50.04 -24.89 -2.43
C ARG A 872 -50.27 -24.37 -3.86
N GLU A 873 -51.19 -25.00 -4.59
CA GLU A 873 -51.55 -24.63 -5.96
C GLU A 873 -52.28 -23.28 -6.00
N GLU A 874 -53.19 -23.04 -5.05
CA GLU A 874 -53.91 -21.77 -4.91
C GLU A 874 -52.96 -20.61 -4.57
N LEU A 875 -52.04 -20.82 -3.63
CA LEU A 875 -51.04 -19.82 -3.25
C LEU A 875 -50.11 -19.48 -4.42
N LEU A 876 -49.59 -20.48 -5.14
CA LEU A 876 -48.75 -20.25 -6.32
C LEU A 876 -49.52 -19.59 -7.48
N ARG A 877 -50.79 -19.93 -7.69
CA ARG A 877 -51.70 -19.27 -8.64
C ARG A 877 -51.86 -17.78 -8.33
N CYS A 878 -52.13 -17.42 -7.08
CA CYS A 878 -52.28 -16.01 -6.70
C CYS A 878 -50.95 -15.25 -6.76
N ALA A 879 -49.84 -15.87 -6.38
CA ALA A 879 -48.50 -15.29 -6.52
C ALA A 879 -48.13 -15.02 -8.00
N ALA A 880 -48.45 -15.96 -8.90
CA ALA A 880 -48.24 -15.79 -10.33
C ALA A 880 -49.15 -14.70 -10.92
N ARG A 881 -50.43 -14.65 -10.54
CA ARG A 881 -51.36 -13.60 -10.96
C ARG A 881 -50.93 -12.19 -10.57
N ALA A 882 -50.33 -12.00 -9.39
CA ALA A 882 -49.77 -10.72 -8.95
C ALA A 882 -48.48 -10.28 -9.70
N THR A 883 -48.18 -10.85 -10.87
CA THR A 883 -46.96 -10.61 -11.68
C THR A 883 -47.29 -9.87 -12.97
N PRO A 884 -46.48 -8.88 -13.42
CA PRO A 884 -46.73 -8.19 -14.68
C PRO A 884 -46.67 -9.12 -15.91
N PRO A 885 -47.48 -8.84 -16.96
CA PRO A 885 -47.44 -9.61 -18.19
C PRO A 885 -46.13 -9.38 -18.97
N ALA A 886 -45.52 -10.45 -19.44
CA ALA A 886 -44.15 -10.49 -19.98
C ALA A 886 -43.96 -9.87 -21.39
N LYS A 887 -44.61 -8.74 -21.71
CA LYS A 887 -44.58 -8.10 -23.05
C LYS A 887 -44.15 -6.63 -23.09
N ASP A 888 -44.39 -5.82 -22.05
CA ASP A 888 -44.24 -4.35 -22.16
C ASP A 888 -42.89 -3.78 -21.69
N HIS A 889 -42.12 -4.51 -20.90
CA HIS A 889 -40.81 -4.05 -20.41
C HIS A 889 -39.72 -5.13 -20.56
N GLY A 890 -38.53 -4.70 -20.99
CA GLY A 890 -37.35 -5.56 -21.07
C GLY A 890 -36.81 -5.89 -19.68
N HIS A 891 -36.43 -7.15 -19.47
CA HIS A 891 -36.01 -7.74 -18.20
C HIS A 891 -37.14 -7.80 -17.14
N ALA A 892 -37.81 -8.96 -17.06
CA ALA A 892 -38.67 -9.26 -15.92
C ALA A 892 -37.84 -9.46 -14.64
N ASP A 893 -38.36 -9.04 -13.48
CA ASP A 893 -37.71 -9.24 -12.18
C ASP A 893 -37.42 -10.75 -11.95
N ALA A 894 -36.20 -11.09 -11.54
CA ALA A 894 -35.79 -12.46 -11.26
C ALA A 894 -36.66 -13.14 -10.18
N THR A 895 -37.19 -12.34 -9.24
CA THR A 895 -38.17 -12.76 -8.22
C THR A 895 -39.45 -13.28 -8.86
N ASP A 896 -39.88 -12.60 -9.92
CA ASP A 896 -41.14 -12.83 -10.61
C ASP A 896 -41.00 -13.97 -11.62
N ALA A 897 -39.88 -14.03 -12.33
CA ALA A 897 -39.50 -15.18 -13.13
C ALA A 897 -39.43 -16.48 -12.29
N ALA A 898 -38.93 -16.40 -11.05
CA ALA A 898 -38.89 -17.55 -10.13
C ALA A 898 -40.29 -18.04 -9.71
N ILE A 899 -41.23 -17.11 -9.46
CA ILE A 899 -42.63 -17.43 -9.13
C ILE A 899 -43.34 -18.02 -10.35
N VAL A 900 -43.21 -17.40 -11.52
CA VAL A 900 -43.79 -17.87 -12.79
C VAL A 900 -43.32 -19.29 -13.12
N ALA A 901 -42.01 -19.55 -13.06
CA ALA A 901 -41.45 -20.88 -13.33
C ALA A 901 -41.89 -21.96 -12.32
N ALA A 902 -42.19 -21.59 -11.07
CA ALA A 902 -42.79 -22.51 -10.11
C ALA A 902 -44.27 -22.78 -10.42
N ALA A 903 -44.99 -21.75 -10.88
CA ALA A 903 -46.41 -21.79 -11.20
C ALA A 903 -46.73 -22.41 -12.58
N GLU A 904 -45.76 -22.55 -13.50
CA GLU A 904 -45.90 -23.33 -14.76
C GLU A 904 -46.42 -24.75 -14.52
N SER A 905 -46.12 -25.34 -13.36
CA SER A 905 -46.59 -26.67 -12.96
C SER A 905 -48.06 -26.73 -12.52
N VAL A 906 -48.74 -25.58 -12.37
CA VAL A 906 -50.09 -25.46 -11.79
C VAL A 906 -51.11 -25.07 -12.87
N PRO A 907 -52.13 -25.90 -13.13
CA PRO A 907 -53.17 -25.59 -14.13
C PRO A 907 -53.89 -24.25 -13.86
N GLY A 908 -53.90 -23.35 -14.85
CA GLY A 908 -54.59 -22.06 -14.75
C GLY A 908 -53.90 -20.99 -13.88
N ALA A 909 -52.66 -21.23 -13.46
CA ALA A 909 -51.85 -20.21 -12.76
C ALA A 909 -51.33 -19.10 -13.69
N LEU A 910 -50.98 -19.45 -14.93
CA LEU A 910 -50.72 -18.49 -15.99
C LEU A 910 -52.06 -18.12 -16.66
N ALA A 911 -52.48 -16.87 -16.52
CA ALA A 911 -53.68 -16.36 -17.17
C ALA A 911 -53.46 -16.21 -18.69
N ALA A 912 -54.44 -16.64 -19.48
CA ALA A 912 -54.41 -16.48 -20.94
C ALA A 912 -54.85 -15.08 -21.41
N GLU A 913 -55.51 -14.33 -20.53
CA GLU A 913 -55.99 -12.97 -20.74
C GLU A 913 -55.26 -12.02 -19.76
N PRO A 914 -55.06 -10.74 -20.12
CA PRO A 914 -54.41 -9.77 -19.24
C PRO A 914 -55.25 -9.50 -17.97
N ALA A 915 -54.60 -8.98 -16.92
CA ALA A 915 -55.28 -8.51 -15.72
C ALA A 915 -56.15 -7.28 -16.04
N ASP A 916 -57.32 -7.16 -15.40
CA ASP A 916 -58.23 -6.02 -15.56
C ASP A 916 -57.61 -4.71 -15.03
N ALA A 917 -56.77 -4.83 -13.99
CA ALA A 917 -55.86 -3.80 -13.52
C ALA A 917 -54.62 -4.43 -12.86
N HIS A 918 -53.45 -3.81 -13.01
CA HIS A 918 -52.20 -4.27 -12.41
C HIS A 918 -51.46 -3.14 -11.70
N LEU A 919 -50.96 -3.45 -10.49
CA LEU A 919 -50.22 -2.55 -9.61
C LEU A 919 -48.78 -3.05 -9.49
N PRO A 920 -47.81 -2.51 -10.25
CA PRO A 920 -46.43 -2.95 -10.20
C PRO A 920 -45.76 -2.60 -8.87
N PHE A 921 -44.77 -3.41 -8.50
CA PHE A 921 -43.90 -3.19 -7.34
C PHE A 921 -43.15 -1.86 -7.45
N ARG A 922 -43.01 -1.15 -6.32
CA ARG A 922 -42.16 0.05 -6.20
C ARG A 922 -41.51 0.05 -4.80
N SER A 923 -40.28 0.50 -4.64
CA SER A 923 -39.58 0.41 -3.34
C SER A 923 -40.26 1.17 -2.19
N GLY A 924 -41.08 2.19 -2.48
CA GLY A 924 -41.92 2.90 -1.49
C GLY A 924 -43.28 2.26 -1.20
N ARG A 925 -43.62 1.16 -1.89
CA ARG A 925 -44.84 0.34 -1.72
C ARG A 925 -44.46 -1.11 -2.06
N PRO A 926 -43.88 -1.88 -1.10
CA PRO A 926 -43.13 -3.10 -1.39
C PRO A 926 -44.03 -4.33 -1.63
N PHE A 927 -45.06 -4.15 -2.47
CA PHE A 927 -45.96 -5.19 -2.95
C PHE A 927 -46.35 -4.92 -4.41
N ALA A 928 -46.74 -5.99 -5.11
CA ALA A 928 -47.41 -5.94 -6.41
C ALA A 928 -48.78 -6.60 -6.28
N ALA A 929 -49.76 -6.13 -7.04
CA ALA A 929 -51.12 -6.66 -7.03
C ALA A 929 -51.74 -6.69 -8.42
N SER A 930 -52.72 -7.58 -8.64
CA SER A 930 -53.47 -7.70 -9.89
C SER A 930 -54.92 -8.05 -9.61
N VAL A 931 -55.85 -7.51 -10.40
CA VAL A 931 -57.27 -7.87 -10.41
C VAL A 931 -57.58 -8.75 -11.60
N PHE A 932 -58.32 -9.85 -11.36
CA PHE A 932 -58.87 -10.72 -12.39
C PHE A 932 -60.34 -11.01 -12.09
N GLY A 933 -61.26 -10.40 -12.85
CA GLY A 933 -62.68 -10.39 -12.54
C GLY A 933 -62.93 -9.75 -11.17
N THR A 934 -63.42 -10.53 -10.20
CA THR A 934 -63.64 -10.09 -8.82
C THR A 934 -62.49 -10.44 -7.86
N GLU A 935 -61.45 -11.15 -8.30
CA GLU A 935 -60.34 -11.59 -7.43
C GLU A 935 -59.19 -10.57 -7.47
N LEU A 936 -58.95 -9.85 -6.36
CA LEU A 936 -57.70 -9.12 -6.12
C LEU A 936 -56.66 -10.09 -5.55
N THR A 937 -55.50 -10.19 -6.20
CA THR A 937 -54.34 -10.96 -5.71
C THR A 937 -53.18 -10.03 -5.43
N ILE A 938 -52.46 -10.24 -4.32
CA ILE A 938 -51.34 -9.40 -3.88
C ILE A 938 -50.18 -10.27 -3.39
N LYS A 939 -48.95 -9.89 -3.75
CA LYS A 939 -47.70 -10.45 -3.23
C LYS A 939 -46.79 -9.32 -2.75
N GLY A 940 -46.08 -9.49 -1.63
CA GLY A 940 -45.21 -8.43 -1.12
C GLY A 940 -44.38 -8.79 0.09
N ALA A 941 -43.71 -7.77 0.62
CA ALA A 941 -42.98 -7.85 1.88
C ALA A 941 -43.92 -8.29 3.02
N PRO A 942 -43.57 -9.31 3.83
CA PRO A 942 -44.47 -9.87 4.83
C PRO A 942 -45.04 -8.84 5.79
N GLU A 943 -44.23 -7.92 6.30
CA GLU A 943 -44.63 -6.89 7.26
C GLU A 943 -45.73 -5.95 6.74
N VAL A 944 -45.83 -5.73 5.41
CA VAL A 944 -46.87 -4.89 4.81
C VAL A 944 -48.14 -5.70 4.53
N VAL A 945 -48.01 -6.89 3.93
CA VAL A 945 -49.17 -7.74 3.60
C VAL A 945 -49.85 -8.25 4.88
N LEU A 946 -49.08 -8.58 5.93
CA LEU A 946 -49.61 -8.98 7.23
C LEU A 946 -50.33 -7.83 7.95
N ALA A 947 -49.84 -6.59 7.84
CA ALA A 947 -50.50 -5.42 8.43
C ALA A 947 -51.85 -5.08 7.79
N ALA A 948 -52.03 -5.40 6.50
CA ALA A 948 -53.30 -5.25 5.77
C ALA A 948 -54.18 -6.52 5.79
N SER A 949 -53.73 -7.62 6.43
CA SER A 949 -54.46 -8.89 6.52
C SER A 949 -55.30 -9.00 7.79
N MET A 950 -56.46 -9.66 7.67
CA MET A 950 -57.36 -9.92 8.79
C MET A 950 -56.87 -11.09 9.66
N ASP A 951 -57.11 -11.00 10.97
CA ASP A 951 -56.97 -12.07 11.97
C ASP A 951 -55.64 -12.87 11.97
N VAL A 952 -54.51 -12.21 11.66
CA VAL A 952 -53.17 -12.81 11.62
C VAL A 952 -52.72 -13.30 13.01
N PRO A 953 -52.44 -14.61 13.21
CA PRO A 953 -51.86 -15.12 14.45
C PRO A 953 -50.40 -14.70 14.63
N ALA A 954 -50.00 -14.43 15.88
CA ALA A 954 -48.61 -14.06 16.22
C ALA A 954 -47.56 -15.09 15.73
N GLU A 955 -47.92 -16.37 15.77
CA GLU A 955 -47.09 -17.50 15.31
C GLU A 955 -46.66 -17.39 13.83
N LEU A 956 -47.38 -16.62 13.00
CA LEU A 956 -47.01 -16.40 11.60
C LEU A 956 -45.87 -15.39 11.44
N TYR A 957 -45.68 -14.47 12.39
CA TYR A 957 -44.51 -13.59 12.41
C TYR A 957 -43.24 -14.39 12.77
N ASP A 958 -43.33 -15.27 13.78
CA ASP A 958 -42.27 -16.22 14.13
C ASP A 958 -41.88 -17.12 12.93
N LEU A 959 -42.87 -17.54 12.11
CA LEU A 959 -42.64 -18.32 10.90
C LEU A 959 -41.91 -17.52 9.81
N VAL A 960 -42.20 -16.23 9.64
CA VAL A 960 -41.47 -15.35 8.72
C VAL A 960 -40.01 -15.21 9.16
N GLU A 961 -39.75 -15.00 10.46
CA GLU A 961 -38.38 -14.95 10.99
C GLU A 961 -37.64 -16.28 10.79
N GLN A 962 -38.30 -17.43 10.97
CA GLN A 962 -37.71 -18.75 10.72
C GLN A 962 -37.33 -18.95 9.24
N LEU A 963 -38.24 -18.66 8.30
CA LEU A 963 -37.97 -18.78 6.86
C LEU A 963 -36.84 -17.84 6.41
N ALA A 964 -36.77 -16.63 6.97
CA ALA A 964 -35.68 -15.68 6.73
C ALA A 964 -34.36 -16.14 7.37
N ALA A 965 -34.39 -16.79 8.55
CA ALA A 965 -33.23 -17.36 9.21
C ALA A 965 -32.64 -18.58 8.46
N ASP A 966 -33.48 -19.32 7.73
CA ASP A 966 -33.08 -20.36 6.77
C ASP A 966 -32.57 -19.78 5.43
N GLY A 967 -32.45 -18.45 5.32
CA GLY A 967 -31.87 -17.76 4.17
C GLY A 967 -32.78 -17.69 2.95
N LEU A 968 -34.10 -17.72 3.15
CA LEU A 968 -35.09 -17.51 2.10
C LEU A 968 -35.51 -16.03 2.07
N ARG A 969 -35.62 -15.45 0.87
CA ARG A 969 -36.37 -14.21 0.65
C ARG A 969 -37.86 -14.56 0.72
N VAL A 970 -38.49 -14.16 1.82
CA VAL A 970 -39.90 -14.45 2.10
C VAL A 970 -40.78 -13.40 1.44
N LEU A 971 -41.81 -13.83 0.70
CA LEU A 971 -42.91 -12.99 0.25
C LEU A 971 -44.21 -13.52 0.86
N ALA A 972 -45.03 -12.64 1.41
CA ALA A 972 -46.40 -12.96 1.77
C ALA A 972 -47.32 -12.82 0.55
N VAL A 973 -48.32 -13.68 0.46
CA VAL A 973 -49.31 -13.73 -0.62
C VAL A 973 -50.70 -13.75 0.01
N ALA A 974 -51.56 -12.85 -0.44
CA ALA A 974 -52.93 -12.72 0.04
C ALA A 974 -53.91 -12.48 -1.13
N ARG A 975 -55.21 -12.58 -0.84
CA ARG A 975 -56.29 -12.23 -1.77
C ARG A 975 -57.37 -11.40 -1.09
N ARG A 976 -58.22 -10.77 -1.90
CA ARG A 976 -59.47 -10.14 -1.48
C ARG A 976 -60.50 -10.31 -2.59
N ASP A 977 -61.71 -10.72 -2.24
CA ASP A 977 -62.83 -10.72 -3.17
C ASP A 977 -63.44 -9.31 -3.20
N LEU A 978 -63.55 -8.72 -4.39
CA LEU A 978 -64.07 -7.37 -4.61
C LEU A 978 -65.57 -7.41 -4.91
N ASP A 979 -66.31 -6.43 -4.38
CA ASP A 979 -67.73 -6.24 -4.68
C ASP A 979 -67.95 -5.37 -5.95
N ASP A 980 -69.20 -5.33 -6.43
CA ASP A 980 -69.58 -4.57 -7.63
C ASP A 980 -69.31 -3.07 -7.52
N GLU A 981 -69.21 -2.48 -6.32
CA GLU A 981 -68.90 -1.06 -6.10
C GLU A 981 -67.39 -0.81 -6.15
N GLN A 982 -66.60 -1.68 -5.52
CA GLN A 982 -65.15 -1.71 -5.61
C GLN A 982 -64.68 -1.91 -7.06
N LEU A 983 -65.31 -2.81 -7.82
CA LEU A 983 -65.03 -2.97 -9.27
C LEU A 983 -65.35 -1.70 -10.06
N ARG A 984 -66.51 -1.08 -9.85
CA ARG A 984 -66.86 0.20 -10.51
C ARG A 984 -65.88 1.32 -10.14
N SER A 985 -65.29 1.32 -8.95
CA SER A 985 -64.27 2.31 -8.58
C SER A 985 -62.96 2.17 -9.36
N LEU A 986 -62.65 0.97 -9.88
CA LEU A 986 -61.50 0.71 -10.77
C LEU A 986 -61.80 1.02 -12.25
N SER A 987 -63.06 1.24 -12.62
CA SER A 987 -63.51 1.53 -13.99
C SER A 987 -64.05 2.96 -14.17
N ALA A 988 -64.05 3.79 -13.13
CA ALA A 988 -64.72 5.09 -13.13
C ALA A 988 -64.08 6.10 -14.11
N ASP A 989 -62.75 6.15 -14.17
CA ASP A 989 -61.95 7.04 -15.00
C ASP A 989 -60.97 6.23 -15.87
N ALA A 990 -61.50 5.43 -16.80
CA ALA A 990 -60.71 4.50 -17.62
C ALA A 990 -59.68 5.17 -18.56
N ASP A 991 -59.75 6.50 -18.74
CA ASP A 991 -58.79 7.31 -19.50
C ASP A 991 -57.65 7.90 -18.63
N ASP A 992 -57.67 7.72 -17.30
CA ASP A 992 -56.61 8.17 -16.36
C ASP A 992 -55.95 6.98 -15.63
N PRO A 993 -54.76 6.53 -16.09
CA PRO A 993 -54.02 5.44 -15.46
C PRO A 993 -53.60 5.72 -14.01
N ASP A 994 -53.30 6.97 -13.64
CA ASP A 994 -52.89 7.31 -12.28
C ASP A 994 -54.09 7.31 -11.32
N ALA A 995 -55.27 7.72 -11.77
CA ALA A 995 -56.51 7.57 -11.00
C ALA A 995 -56.79 6.09 -10.67
N GLN A 996 -56.72 5.21 -11.69
CA GLN A 996 -56.90 3.77 -11.51
C GLN A 996 -55.84 3.16 -10.58
N LEU A 997 -54.57 3.55 -10.72
CA LEU A 997 -53.46 3.07 -9.87
C LEU A 997 -53.64 3.46 -8.40
N ASN A 998 -54.17 4.66 -8.14
CA ASN A 998 -54.46 5.15 -6.79
C ASN A 998 -55.70 4.46 -6.18
N ALA A 999 -56.73 4.15 -6.96
CA ALA A 999 -57.87 3.36 -6.52
C ALA A 999 -57.44 1.92 -6.13
N LEU A 1000 -56.66 1.27 -6.99
CA LEU A 1000 -56.14 -0.08 -6.75
C LEU A 1000 -55.18 -0.15 -5.55
N THR A 1001 -54.40 0.91 -5.31
CA THR A 1001 -53.55 1.00 -4.10
C THR A 1001 -54.40 0.96 -2.83
N LYS A 1002 -55.50 1.73 -2.74
CA LYS A 1002 -56.38 1.76 -1.56
C LYS A 1002 -57.06 0.43 -1.25
N LEU A 1003 -57.40 -0.35 -2.28
CA LEU A 1003 -57.98 -1.70 -2.10
C LEU A 1003 -56.99 -2.72 -1.52
N CYS A 1004 -55.69 -2.36 -1.43
CA CYS A 1004 -54.63 -3.17 -0.84
C CYS A 1004 -54.29 -2.76 0.62
N ASP A 1005 -54.84 -1.66 1.13
CA ASP A 1005 -54.50 -1.12 2.47
C ASP A 1005 -55.18 -1.91 3.62
N ASP A 1006 -56.31 -2.59 3.35
CA ASP A 1006 -57.05 -3.39 4.34
C ASP A 1006 -57.76 -4.63 3.72
N GLY A 1007 -58.43 -5.41 4.58
CA GLY A 1007 -59.38 -6.45 4.17
C GLY A 1007 -58.79 -7.67 3.46
N LEU A 1008 -57.47 -7.88 3.54
CA LEU A 1008 -56.82 -9.00 2.87
C LEU A 1008 -57.00 -10.32 3.65
N THR A 1009 -57.12 -11.42 2.90
CA THR A 1009 -57.09 -12.79 3.42
C THR A 1009 -55.75 -13.43 3.07
N LEU A 1010 -54.91 -13.69 4.07
CA LEU A 1010 -53.57 -14.24 3.93
C LEU A 1010 -53.60 -15.71 3.49
N LEU A 1011 -53.06 -16.01 2.30
CA LEU A 1011 -52.94 -17.38 1.79
C LEU A 1011 -51.68 -18.08 2.32
N GLY A 1012 -50.60 -17.32 2.55
CA GLY A 1012 -49.36 -17.79 3.15
C GLY A 1012 -48.11 -17.15 2.56
N PHE A 1013 -46.99 -17.88 2.60
CA PHE A 1013 -45.66 -17.39 2.28
C PHE A 1013 -44.97 -18.21 1.18
N VAL A 1014 -44.26 -17.50 0.30
CA VAL A 1014 -43.33 -18.05 -0.70
C VAL A 1014 -41.91 -17.78 -0.23
N GLY A 1015 -41.11 -18.83 -0.04
CA GLY A 1015 -39.68 -18.75 0.26
C GLY A 1015 -38.86 -18.92 -1.01
N ILE A 1016 -38.24 -17.84 -1.48
CA ILE A 1016 -37.39 -17.82 -2.68
C ILE A 1016 -35.92 -17.85 -2.25
N SER A 1017 -35.07 -18.64 -2.91
CA SER A 1017 -33.63 -18.56 -2.73
C SER A 1017 -32.87 -18.73 -4.04
N ASP A 1018 -31.59 -18.41 -4.03
CA ASP A 1018 -30.69 -18.52 -5.18
C ASP A 1018 -30.19 -19.97 -5.34
N THR A 1019 -30.28 -20.50 -6.56
CA THR A 1019 -30.09 -21.94 -6.85
C THR A 1019 -28.60 -22.32 -6.74
N PRO A 1020 -28.17 -23.20 -5.81
CA PRO A 1020 -26.78 -23.64 -5.73
C PRO A 1020 -26.39 -24.46 -6.97
N ARG A 1021 -25.20 -24.22 -7.55
CA ARG A 1021 -24.71 -25.04 -8.67
C ARG A 1021 -24.59 -26.49 -8.21
N ALA A 1022 -24.99 -27.44 -9.06
CA ALA A 1022 -24.97 -28.87 -8.74
C ALA A 1022 -23.58 -29.42 -8.34
N GLY A 1023 -22.49 -28.74 -8.74
CA GLY A 1023 -21.13 -29.08 -8.33
C GLY A 1023 -20.69 -28.54 -6.96
N SER A 1024 -21.28 -27.43 -6.48
CA SER A 1024 -20.75 -26.64 -5.35
C SER A 1024 -20.58 -27.46 -4.07
N ALA A 1025 -21.60 -28.21 -3.65
CA ALA A 1025 -21.51 -29.04 -2.44
C ALA A 1025 -20.45 -30.15 -2.55
N GLY A 1026 -20.23 -30.70 -3.76
CA GLY A 1026 -19.19 -31.68 -4.03
C GLY A 1026 -17.78 -31.09 -4.00
N LEU A 1027 -17.61 -29.90 -4.60
CA LEU A 1027 -16.36 -29.15 -4.58
C LEU A 1027 -15.96 -28.75 -3.16
N LEU A 1028 -16.90 -28.20 -2.38
CA LEU A 1028 -16.65 -27.77 -0.99
C LEU A 1028 -16.31 -28.96 -0.08
N ALA A 1029 -16.99 -30.10 -0.25
CA ALA A 1029 -16.65 -31.34 0.44
C ALA A 1029 -15.25 -31.88 0.05
N GLU A 1030 -14.83 -31.72 -1.22
CA GLU A 1030 -13.50 -32.11 -1.67
C GLU A 1030 -12.39 -31.19 -1.16
N LEU A 1031 -12.61 -29.87 -1.16
CA LEU A 1031 -11.68 -28.90 -0.57
C LEU A 1031 -11.51 -29.15 0.94
N HIS A 1032 -12.61 -29.39 1.66
CA HIS A 1032 -12.58 -29.77 3.07
C HIS A 1032 -11.82 -31.10 3.28
N ARG A 1033 -12.06 -32.13 2.45
CA ARG A 1033 -11.33 -33.41 2.48
C ARG A 1033 -9.82 -33.24 2.22
N ARG A 1034 -9.43 -32.28 1.38
CA ARG A 1034 -8.03 -31.91 1.11
C ARG A 1034 -7.41 -30.95 2.14
N GLN A 1035 -8.16 -30.59 3.19
CA GLN A 1035 -7.75 -29.62 4.21
C GLN A 1035 -7.46 -28.21 3.66
N VAL A 1036 -8.08 -27.84 2.53
CA VAL A 1036 -8.03 -26.49 1.98
C VAL A 1036 -9.18 -25.67 2.57
N PRO A 1037 -8.95 -24.76 3.54
CA PRO A 1037 -10.00 -23.91 4.08
C PRO A 1037 -10.68 -23.06 2.99
N VAL A 1038 -12.00 -22.98 3.10
CA VAL A 1038 -12.85 -22.15 2.24
C VAL A 1038 -13.31 -20.91 3.00
N ARG A 1039 -13.37 -19.77 2.31
CA ARG A 1039 -13.92 -18.48 2.71
C ARG A 1039 -15.06 -18.14 1.74
N MET A 1040 -16.23 -17.75 2.27
CA MET A 1040 -17.35 -17.25 1.48
C MET A 1040 -17.45 -15.74 1.68
N ILE A 1041 -17.40 -14.99 0.58
CA ILE A 1041 -17.56 -13.53 0.57
C ILE A 1041 -18.89 -13.23 -0.14
N THR A 1042 -19.67 -12.28 0.37
CA THR A 1042 -20.99 -11.96 -0.20
C THR A 1042 -21.54 -10.60 0.24
N GLY A 1043 -22.36 -9.98 -0.61
CA GLY A 1043 -23.20 -8.83 -0.24
C GLY A 1043 -24.43 -9.21 0.61
N ASP A 1044 -24.80 -10.50 0.68
CA ASP A 1044 -25.97 -10.99 1.41
C ASP A 1044 -25.95 -10.64 2.91
N HIS A 1045 -27.14 -10.66 3.53
CA HIS A 1045 -27.28 -10.51 4.98
C HIS A 1045 -26.58 -11.65 5.75
N PRO A 1046 -25.97 -11.40 6.93
CA PRO A 1046 -25.26 -12.41 7.72
C PRO A 1046 -26.05 -13.70 8.01
N THR A 1047 -27.37 -13.60 8.22
CA THR A 1047 -28.24 -14.77 8.41
C THR A 1047 -28.31 -15.63 7.14
N THR A 1048 -28.58 -15.00 6.01
CA THR A 1048 -28.70 -15.62 4.68
C THR A 1048 -27.38 -16.26 4.25
N GLY A 1049 -26.25 -15.54 4.33
CA GLY A 1049 -24.94 -16.09 4.00
C GLY A 1049 -24.57 -17.31 4.85
N ARG A 1050 -24.84 -17.26 6.16
CA ARG A 1050 -24.63 -18.40 7.08
C ARG A 1050 -25.53 -19.60 6.76
N ALA A 1051 -26.80 -19.37 6.42
CA ALA A 1051 -27.74 -20.43 6.05
C ALA A 1051 -27.36 -21.09 4.72
N ILE A 1052 -26.99 -20.30 3.72
CA ILE A 1052 -26.54 -20.77 2.40
C ILE A 1052 -25.22 -21.55 2.52
N ALA A 1053 -24.25 -21.07 3.31
CA ALA A 1053 -23.03 -21.82 3.61
C ALA A 1053 -23.32 -23.21 4.22
N ARG A 1054 -24.21 -23.28 5.22
CA ARG A 1054 -24.64 -24.55 5.83
C ARG A 1054 -25.35 -25.47 4.84
N LYS A 1055 -26.25 -24.95 4.01
CA LYS A 1055 -26.94 -25.71 2.93
C LYS A 1055 -25.95 -26.29 1.91
N MET A 1056 -24.84 -25.61 1.65
CA MET A 1056 -23.75 -26.09 0.81
C MET A 1056 -22.71 -26.98 1.53
N GLY A 1057 -22.93 -27.33 2.80
CA GLY A 1057 -22.07 -28.24 3.56
C GLY A 1057 -20.90 -27.61 4.30
N LEU A 1058 -20.82 -26.27 4.37
CA LEU A 1058 -19.81 -25.57 5.19
C LEU A 1058 -20.31 -25.46 6.66
N PRO A 1059 -19.62 -26.05 7.64
CA PRO A 1059 -19.98 -25.91 9.05
C PRO A 1059 -19.56 -24.53 9.57
N VAL A 1060 -20.52 -23.61 9.69
CA VAL A 1060 -20.31 -22.22 10.13
C VAL A 1060 -21.08 -21.93 11.42
N THR A 1061 -20.38 -21.50 12.47
CA THR A 1061 -20.98 -20.99 13.72
C THR A 1061 -21.31 -19.49 13.62
N PRO A 1062 -22.15 -18.90 14.50
CA PRO A 1062 -22.46 -17.47 14.45
C PRO A 1062 -21.22 -16.57 14.54
N GLU A 1063 -20.23 -16.96 15.33
CA GLU A 1063 -19.00 -16.22 15.62
C GLU A 1063 -18.03 -16.21 14.43
N GLN A 1064 -18.21 -17.13 13.48
CA GLN A 1064 -17.43 -17.24 12.24
C GLN A 1064 -17.98 -16.37 11.10
N VAL A 1065 -19.04 -15.60 11.33
CA VAL A 1065 -19.57 -14.59 10.41
C VAL A 1065 -19.03 -13.21 10.80
N ILE A 1066 -18.77 -12.34 9.83
CA ILE A 1066 -18.41 -10.93 10.05
C ILE A 1066 -19.04 -10.04 8.97
N THR A 1067 -19.46 -8.82 9.31
CA THR A 1067 -20.00 -7.82 8.39
C THR A 1067 -18.93 -6.89 7.81
N GLY A 1068 -19.21 -6.22 6.69
CA GLY A 1068 -18.38 -5.12 6.17
C GLY A 1068 -18.13 -4.00 7.19
N MET A 1069 -19.16 -3.57 7.92
CA MET A 1069 -19.05 -2.54 8.96
C MET A 1069 -18.14 -2.97 10.13
N GLU A 1070 -18.21 -4.23 10.56
CA GLU A 1070 -17.28 -4.76 11.57
C GLU A 1070 -15.84 -4.87 11.03
N TRP A 1071 -15.69 -5.21 9.75
CA TRP A 1071 -14.42 -5.39 9.06
C TRP A 1071 -13.65 -4.08 8.82
N GLU A 1072 -14.35 -3.01 8.45
CA GLU A 1072 -13.80 -1.67 8.22
C GLU A 1072 -13.32 -0.99 9.52
N ALA A 1073 -13.83 -1.42 10.68
CA ALA A 1073 -13.40 -0.93 11.98
C ALA A 1073 -12.02 -1.47 12.42
N LEU A 1074 -11.58 -2.61 11.87
CA LEU A 1074 -10.37 -3.34 12.24
C LEU A 1074 -9.09 -2.73 11.66
N SER A 1075 -7.99 -2.77 12.42
CA SER A 1075 -6.63 -2.58 11.90
C SER A 1075 -6.19 -3.77 11.03
N ALA A 1076 -5.16 -3.61 10.19
CA ALA A 1076 -4.75 -4.64 9.23
C ALA A 1076 -4.29 -5.96 9.89
N LYS A 1077 -3.71 -5.89 11.10
CA LYS A 1077 -3.35 -7.05 11.96
C LYS A 1077 -4.56 -7.76 12.58
N GLU A 1078 -5.62 -7.02 12.88
CA GLU A 1078 -6.90 -7.58 13.32
C GLU A 1078 -7.67 -8.20 12.15
N GLN A 1079 -7.59 -7.60 10.95
CA GLN A 1079 -8.09 -8.19 9.70
C GLN A 1079 -7.40 -9.52 9.38
N GLU A 1080 -6.07 -9.60 9.50
CA GLU A 1080 -5.29 -10.84 9.34
C GLU A 1080 -5.75 -11.94 10.30
N ARG A 1081 -6.03 -11.58 11.56
CA ARG A 1081 -6.61 -12.50 12.54
C ARG A 1081 -8.04 -12.90 12.16
N ALA A 1082 -8.86 -11.96 11.71
CA ALA A 1082 -10.23 -12.22 11.29
C ALA A 1082 -10.30 -13.18 10.08
N VAL A 1083 -9.40 -13.10 9.10
CA VAL A 1083 -9.39 -14.04 7.96
C VAL A 1083 -8.88 -15.45 8.30
N ALA A 1084 -8.14 -15.59 9.42
CA ALA A 1084 -7.81 -16.90 9.99
C ALA A 1084 -9.01 -17.53 10.73
N GLU A 1085 -9.73 -16.74 11.55
CA GLU A 1085 -10.80 -17.23 12.44
C GLU A 1085 -12.20 -17.31 11.78
N ARG A 1086 -12.56 -16.36 10.92
CA ARG A 1086 -13.88 -16.24 10.27
C ARG A 1086 -13.96 -17.05 8.97
N VAL A 1087 -15.18 -17.34 8.53
CA VAL A 1087 -15.50 -18.19 7.36
C VAL A 1087 -16.46 -17.50 6.39
N VAL A 1088 -17.40 -16.68 6.89
CA VAL A 1088 -18.39 -15.96 6.06
C VAL A 1088 -18.24 -14.46 6.26
N PHE A 1089 -18.03 -13.74 5.16
CA PHE A 1089 -17.84 -12.30 5.10
C PHE A 1089 -19.07 -11.73 4.37
N ALA A 1090 -19.99 -11.13 5.14
CA ALA A 1090 -21.34 -10.77 4.70
C ALA A 1090 -21.51 -9.25 4.62
N ARG A 1091 -22.47 -8.75 3.81
CA ARG A 1091 -22.58 -7.32 3.44
C ARG A 1091 -21.22 -6.71 3.06
N MET A 1092 -20.48 -7.39 2.19
CA MET A 1092 -19.18 -6.92 1.71
C MET A 1092 -19.29 -6.13 0.40
N SER A 1093 -18.78 -4.90 0.43
CA SER A 1093 -18.53 -4.09 -0.76
C SER A 1093 -17.41 -4.71 -1.63
N PRO A 1094 -17.29 -4.35 -2.92
CA PRO A 1094 -16.18 -4.79 -3.79
C PRO A 1094 -14.80 -4.51 -3.19
N ALA A 1095 -14.65 -3.35 -2.52
CA ALA A 1095 -13.43 -2.96 -1.82
C ALA A 1095 -13.12 -3.90 -0.64
N ASN A 1096 -14.12 -4.34 0.12
CA ASN A 1096 -13.90 -5.27 1.22
C ASN A 1096 -13.54 -6.68 0.72
N LYS A 1097 -14.05 -7.11 -0.44
CA LYS A 1097 -13.60 -8.36 -1.07
C LYS A 1097 -12.10 -8.34 -1.36
N VAL A 1098 -11.59 -7.22 -1.89
CA VAL A 1098 -10.14 -6.98 -2.09
C VAL A 1098 -9.39 -7.03 -0.77
N GLN A 1099 -9.84 -6.32 0.26
CA GLN A 1099 -9.16 -6.28 1.56
C GLN A 1099 -9.09 -7.66 2.23
N VAL A 1100 -10.15 -8.48 2.16
CA VAL A 1100 -10.16 -9.85 2.71
C VAL A 1100 -9.12 -10.73 1.99
N VAL A 1101 -9.01 -10.62 0.67
CA VAL A 1101 -7.98 -11.32 -0.12
C VAL A 1101 -6.58 -10.84 0.26
N GLN A 1102 -6.35 -9.53 0.34
CA GLN A 1102 -5.06 -8.96 0.73
C GLN A 1102 -4.65 -9.34 2.16
N ALA A 1103 -5.58 -9.38 3.12
CA ALA A 1103 -5.30 -9.81 4.49
C ALA A 1103 -4.88 -11.28 4.58
N LEU A 1104 -5.44 -12.16 3.73
CA LEU A 1104 -4.96 -13.54 3.61
C LEU A 1104 -3.51 -13.58 3.10
N GLU A 1105 -3.18 -12.80 2.07
CA GLU A 1105 -1.81 -12.71 1.55
C GLU A 1105 -0.82 -12.16 2.60
N ARG A 1106 -1.20 -11.10 3.35
CA ARG A 1106 -0.37 -10.56 4.45
C ARG A 1106 -0.10 -11.61 5.53
N SER A 1107 -1.10 -12.44 5.86
CA SER A 1107 -0.95 -13.58 6.78
C SER A 1107 -0.08 -14.73 6.24
N GLY A 1108 0.52 -14.58 5.05
CA GLY A 1108 1.40 -15.55 4.41
C GLY A 1108 0.67 -16.72 3.74
N LYS A 1109 -0.59 -16.54 3.34
CA LYS A 1109 -1.41 -17.57 2.69
C LYS A 1109 -1.49 -17.38 1.19
N VAL A 1110 -1.25 -18.45 0.43
CA VAL A 1110 -1.51 -18.50 -1.00
C VAL A 1110 -3.03 -18.51 -1.20
N SER A 1111 -3.61 -17.38 -1.61
CA SER A 1111 -5.05 -17.23 -1.80
C SER A 1111 -5.46 -17.47 -3.26
N ALA A 1112 -6.58 -18.16 -3.46
CA ALA A 1112 -7.32 -18.13 -4.72
C ALA A 1112 -8.65 -17.39 -4.51
N MET A 1113 -9.01 -16.49 -5.43
CA MET A 1113 -10.33 -15.87 -5.45
C MET A 1113 -11.09 -16.36 -6.69
N VAL A 1114 -12.27 -16.93 -6.46
CA VAL A 1114 -13.18 -17.40 -7.51
C VAL A 1114 -14.36 -16.43 -7.59
N GLY A 1115 -14.63 -15.91 -8.78
CA GLY A 1115 -15.76 -15.02 -9.06
C GLY A 1115 -16.22 -15.11 -10.51
N ASP A 1116 -17.42 -14.60 -10.78
CA ASP A 1116 -18.01 -14.45 -12.12
C ASP A 1116 -18.53 -13.03 -12.34
N GLY A 1117 -19.07 -12.40 -11.29
CA GLY A 1117 -19.47 -11.00 -11.33
C GLY A 1117 -18.29 -10.05 -11.51
N ALA A 1118 -18.53 -8.93 -12.20
CA ALA A 1118 -17.59 -7.82 -12.26
C ALA A 1118 -17.28 -7.23 -10.86
N ASN A 1119 -18.23 -7.42 -9.93
CA ASN A 1119 -18.13 -7.26 -8.47
C ASN A 1119 -16.84 -7.88 -7.86
N ASP A 1120 -16.35 -8.95 -8.46
CA ASP A 1120 -15.17 -9.70 -8.01
C ASP A 1120 -13.91 -9.37 -8.82
N ALA A 1121 -14.00 -8.62 -9.92
CA ALA A 1121 -12.87 -8.39 -10.83
C ALA A 1121 -11.66 -7.72 -10.14
N ALA A 1122 -11.89 -6.88 -9.13
CA ALA A 1122 -10.81 -6.30 -8.33
C ALA A 1122 -10.18 -7.35 -7.38
N ALA A 1123 -10.99 -8.19 -6.72
CA ALA A 1123 -10.53 -9.21 -5.77
C ALA A 1123 -9.86 -10.41 -6.47
N ILE A 1124 -10.37 -10.82 -7.63
CA ILE A 1124 -9.77 -11.77 -8.58
C ILE A 1124 -8.36 -11.30 -8.97
N ARG A 1125 -8.20 -10.00 -9.27
CA ARG A 1125 -6.90 -9.40 -9.62
C ARG A 1125 -5.97 -9.24 -8.41
N ALA A 1126 -6.52 -9.04 -7.22
CA ALA A 1126 -5.77 -8.92 -5.97
C ALA A 1126 -5.16 -10.26 -5.53
N ALA A 1127 -5.84 -11.37 -5.79
CA ALA A 1127 -5.45 -12.70 -5.31
C ALA A 1127 -4.18 -13.23 -5.98
N THR A 1128 -3.51 -14.15 -5.28
CA THR A 1128 -2.36 -14.89 -5.83
C THR A 1128 -2.76 -15.73 -7.03
N VAL A 1129 -4.00 -16.22 -7.07
CA VAL A 1129 -4.64 -16.82 -8.26
C VAL A 1129 -6.07 -16.29 -8.41
N GLY A 1130 -6.28 -15.44 -9.41
CA GLY A 1130 -7.63 -15.05 -9.84
C GLY A 1130 -8.27 -16.10 -10.74
N ILE A 1131 -9.45 -16.60 -10.38
CA ILE A 1131 -10.23 -17.57 -11.17
C ILE A 1131 -11.57 -16.94 -11.58
N GLY A 1132 -11.79 -16.82 -12.88
CA GLY A 1132 -13.03 -16.32 -13.48
C GLY A 1132 -13.90 -17.45 -14.01
N ILE A 1133 -15.22 -17.40 -13.80
CA ILE A 1133 -16.18 -18.35 -14.39
C ILE A 1133 -16.90 -17.69 -15.56
N VAL A 1134 -17.18 -18.44 -16.63
CA VAL A 1134 -18.01 -17.96 -17.75
C VAL A 1134 -19.50 -18.06 -17.40
N ALA A 1135 -20.13 -16.90 -17.25
CA ALA A 1135 -21.56 -16.67 -17.06
C ALA A 1135 -22.04 -15.47 -17.91
N GLN A 1136 -23.34 -15.19 -17.98
CA GLN A 1136 -23.81 -13.95 -18.63
C GLN A 1136 -23.42 -12.72 -17.78
N GLY A 1137 -22.84 -11.69 -18.40
CA GLY A 1137 -22.37 -10.46 -17.70
C GLY A 1137 -21.00 -10.56 -17.02
N SER A 1138 -20.16 -11.55 -17.35
CA SER A 1138 -18.91 -11.86 -16.63
C SER A 1138 -17.59 -11.36 -17.26
N ASP A 1139 -17.65 -10.56 -18.33
CA ASP A 1139 -16.48 -10.17 -19.15
C ASP A 1139 -15.38 -9.43 -18.35
N ALA A 1140 -15.76 -8.65 -17.34
CA ALA A 1140 -14.82 -7.98 -16.45
C ALA A 1140 -14.04 -8.97 -15.56
N ALA A 1141 -14.70 -10.04 -15.08
CA ALA A 1141 -14.06 -11.11 -14.31
C ALA A 1141 -13.07 -11.90 -15.17
N HIS A 1142 -13.40 -12.20 -16.44
CA HIS A 1142 -12.45 -12.88 -17.35
C HIS A 1142 -11.25 -12.00 -17.68
N THR A 1143 -11.48 -10.69 -17.80
CA THR A 1143 -10.43 -9.69 -18.07
C THR A 1143 -9.50 -9.52 -16.86
N ALA A 1144 -9.99 -9.75 -15.65
CA ALA A 1144 -9.21 -9.75 -14.42
C ALA A 1144 -8.47 -11.07 -14.12
N ALA A 1145 -9.07 -12.23 -14.41
CA ALA A 1145 -8.59 -13.53 -13.94
C ALA A 1145 -7.30 -14.05 -14.59
N ASP A 1146 -6.47 -14.74 -13.81
CA ASP A 1146 -5.33 -15.52 -14.33
C ASP A 1146 -5.77 -16.79 -15.06
N VAL A 1147 -6.90 -17.36 -14.63
CA VAL A 1147 -7.47 -18.63 -15.10
C VAL A 1147 -8.97 -18.45 -15.34
N VAL A 1148 -9.48 -18.86 -16.51
CA VAL A 1148 -10.91 -18.75 -16.86
C VAL A 1148 -11.51 -20.12 -17.14
N LEU A 1149 -12.62 -20.44 -16.46
CA LEU A 1149 -13.35 -21.70 -16.54
C LEU A 1149 -14.43 -21.63 -17.63
N LEU A 1150 -14.06 -22.02 -18.86
CA LEU A 1150 -14.85 -21.82 -20.07
C LEU A 1150 -16.19 -22.58 -20.07
N ASP A 1151 -16.22 -23.74 -19.42
CA ASP A 1151 -17.37 -24.64 -19.36
C ASP A 1151 -18.42 -24.24 -18.29
N GLY A 1152 -18.18 -23.17 -17.51
CA GLY A 1152 -19.01 -22.81 -16.36
C GLY A 1152 -18.96 -23.81 -15.19
N LYS A 1153 -17.98 -24.73 -15.21
CA LYS A 1153 -17.78 -25.80 -14.23
C LYS A 1153 -16.66 -25.44 -13.26
N ILE A 1154 -16.99 -25.46 -11.97
CA ILE A 1154 -16.10 -25.25 -10.82
C ILE A 1154 -15.57 -26.58 -10.26
#